data_AF-A0A3B0PNK7-F1
#
_entry.id   AF-A0A3B0PNK7-F1
#
_cell.length_a   1.000
_cell.length_b   1.000
_cell.length_c   1.000
_cell.angle_alpha   90.00
_cell.angle_beta   90.00
_cell.angle_gamma   90.00
#
_symmetry.space_group_name_H-M   'P 1'
#
loop_
_entity.id
_entity.type
_entity.pdbx_description
1 polymer ?
#
loop_
_entity_poly.entity_id
_entity_poly.type
_entity_poly.pdbx_seq_one_letter_code
_entity_poly.pdbx_strand_id
1 'polypeptide(L)'
;MYNLFHRNHDATSPDGYLTSPLRMLSPNIYEGEIEILNIPEYFLGFHLPKHCLHLNLKSSLAQLGVDAKITEAELSKECSRARLLLQISSHDPVASVMLTLLEPGDYIAKLFASDDRRLVRSPKYLERMLKHTDKSGMPLLCFGKKLEHLISLDVIDDRLVVSLPTLPGVIHYDHKIYGLLPLIGKALGQPNMRVRNFLSLYQHKVEREKLPLRDRILLIKTEPLHIRTVFARVVDSLLPEGIKHTAANILEPTTQESGDIYEFYGTSSVPIETIPLEFFTIEPYKEHSFFCYRDLLKSSLESERCIFDIFETTPGTQEKAATFISKGSEISELSQNSWLVGSAKSLYDKTEPYPTNLQEYIEEQPCFPFLQAMETGHITSQGVLFSRYFPSACLKGMLLSYHVNYYLKQIYFQIPSYSYGEYFSEHDRSLLMDLYFAGISTFWVDKVSKRVLQYVKRRGKDSGMFVPTQRVQEFRSAYFIGIHGSCIVSEGYKEDLCALLKGLHDLTQDLPIPGFPPNNPLAIITGGGPGAMAIGNEVATELNLLSCGNTVDFEQSKGAHQAANPYTQAKMTYRLSSLIQRQEHFHVDLALFVTGGMGTDFELSLELISIKTGKKPPVPIFLIGPASYWKEKVTPAYQSNCKAGTNRGSEWVSNCVFCISTPQAGIEIFKRYLNNTLPIGPEYPPYPDGFIEV
;
A
#
# COMPACT_ATOMS: atom_id res chain seq x y z
N MET A 1 -18.01 7.61 14.89
CA MET A 1 -16.98 6.89 14.12
C MET A 1 -16.82 7.66 12.82
N TYR A 2 -15.74 8.43 12.66
CA TYR A 2 -15.48 9.12 11.38
C TYR A 2 -15.38 8.03 10.31
N ASN A 3 -16.26 8.03 9.31
CA ASN A 3 -16.09 7.16 8.14
C ASN A 3 -14.91 7.69 7.34
N LEU A 4 -13.70 7.28 7.71
CA LEU A 4 -12.45 7.65 7.04
C LEU A 4 -12.51 7.34 5.53
N PHE A 5 -13.27 6.29 5.19
CA PHE A 5 -13.57 5.90 3.83
C PHE A 5 -15.08 5.92 3.61
N HIS A 6 -15.54 6.91 2.86
CA HIS A 6 -16.96 7.09 2.56
C HIS A 6 -17.35 6.41 1.25
N ARG A 7 -18.64 6.03 1.14
CA ARG A 7 -19.20 5.36 -0.04
C ARG A 7 -19.35 6.29 -1.25
N ASN A 8 -19.96 7.44 -1.05
CA ASN A 8 -20.20 8.45 -2.10
C ASN A 8 -18.93 9.27 -2.36
N HIS A 9 -18.95 10.19 -3.31
CA HIS A 9 -17.80 11.07 -3.57
C HIS A 9 -17.90 12.38 -2.76
N ASP A 10 -16.76 12.89 -2.31
CA ASP A 10 -16.64 14.10 -1.48
C ASP A 10 -16.85 15.42 -2.25
N ALA A 11 -16.80 15.40 -3.58
CA ALA A 11 -17.02 16.57 -4.41
C ALA A 11 -18.50 16.91 -4.65
N THR A 12 -19.45 16.06 -4.22
CA THR A 12 -20.89 16.26 -4.46
C THR A 12 -21.70 16.20 -3.18
N SER A 13 -22.70 17.07 -3.05
CA SER A 13 -23.69 16.98 -1.98
C SER A 13 -24.81 15.98 -2.33
N PRO A 14 -25.65 15.60 -1.35
CA PRO A 14 -26.99 15.06 -1.63
C PRO A 14 -27.84 16.03 -2.46
N ASP A 15 -28.94 15.52 -3.02
CA ASP A 15 -29.95 16.35 -3.68
C ASP A 15 -30.65 17.26 -2.65
N GLY A 16 -30.87 18.52 -3.03
CA GLY A 16 -31.66 19.50 -2.29
C GLY A 16 -33.09 19.60 -2.80
N TYR A 17 -34.01 19.83 -1.86
CA TYR A 17 -35.43 19.97 -2.12
C TYR A 17 -35.89 21.42 -2.03
N LEU A 18 -36.93 21.78 -2.78
CA LEU A 18 -37.59 23.08 -2.68
C LEU A 18 -38.24 23.27 -1.31
N THR A 19 -37.92 24.36 -0.60
CA THR A 19 -38.52 24.68 0.71
C THR A 19 -39.82 25.45 0.58
N SER A 20 -40.00 26.15 -0.54
CA SER A 20 -41.11 27.06 -0.79
C SER A 20 -41.57 26.98 -2.26
N PRO A 21 -42.84 27.36 -2.54
CA PRO A 21 -43.33 27.44 -3.91
C PRO A 21 -42.51 28.45 -4.72
N LEU A 22 -42.34 28.18 -6.01
CA LEU A 22 -41.62 29.09 -6.90
C LEU A 22 -42.35 30.43 -7.02
N ARG A 23 -41.60 31.52 -6.80
CA ARG A 23 -42.09 32.88 -6.98
C ARG A 23 -41.75 33.37 -8.38
N MET A 24 -42.76 33.62 -9.20
CA MET A 24 -42.56 34.17 -10.54
C MET A 24 -42.05 35.62 -10.47
N LEU A 25 -40.87 35.87 -11.05
CA LEU A 25 -40.29 37.22 -11.18
C LEU A 25 -40.63 37.83 -12.55
N SER A 26 -40.65 37.00 -13.60
CA SER A 26 -41.05 37.35 -14.96
C SER A 26 -41.58 36.11 -15.70
N PRO A 27 -42.17 36.21 -16.91
CA PRO A 27 -42.82 35.07 -17.58
C PRO A 27 -41.96 33.81 -17.72
N ASN A 28 -40.63 33.94 -17.75
CA ASN A 28 -39.70 32.82 -17.91
C ASN A 28 -38.71 32.69 -16.75
N ILE A 29 -38.86 33.46 -15.67
CA ILE A 29 -37.90 33.51 -14.55
C ILE A 29 -38.64 33.41 -13.23
N TYR A 30 -38.18 32.49 -12.40
CA TYR A 30 -38.69 32.19 -11.07
C TYR A 30 -37.58 32.30 -10.04
N GLU A 31 -37.98 32.57 -8.81
CA GLU A 31 -37.15 32.50 -7.62
C GLU A 31 -37.63 31.32 -6.77
N GLY A 32 -36.69 30.53 -6.27
CA GLY A 32 -36.97 29.40 -5.40
C GLY A 32 -35.85 29.19 -4.41
N GLU A 33 -36.20 28.76 -3.20
CA GLU A 33 -35.22 28.36 -2.19
C GLU A 33 -35.16 26.83 -2.10
N ILE A 34 -33.94 26.28 -2.08
CA ILE A 34 -33.71 24.87 -1.81
C ILE A 34 -32.90 24.67 -0.53
N GLU A 35 -33.18 23.57 0.17
CA GLU A 35 -32.41 23.11 1.31
C GLU A 35 -31.83 21.73 1.01
N ILE A 36 -30.53 21.56 1.27
CA ILE A 36 -29.82 20.29 1.18
C ILE A 36 -29.53 19.85 2.60
N LEU A 37 -30.05 18.68 2.99
CA LEU A 37 -29.87 18.11 4.32
C LEU A 37 -28.90 16.92 4.29
N ASN A 38 -28.39 16.55 5.46
CA ASN A 38 -27.49 15.41 5.66
C ASN A 38 -26.22 15.49 4.79
N ILE A 39 -25.70 16.70 4.58
CA ILE A 39 -24.44 16.90 3.86
C ILE A 39 -23.33 16.27 4.72
N PRO A 40 -22.57 15.29 4.19
CA PRO A 40 -21.53 14.64 4.97
C PRO A 40 -20.40 15.62 5.34
N GLU A 41 -19.81 15.47 6.52
CA GLU A 41 -18.72 16.35 6.98
C GLU A 41 -17.49 16.35 6.06
N TYR A 42 -17.28 15.26 5.29
CA TYR A 42 -16.20 15.13 4.32
C TYR A 42 -16.47 15.90 3.00
N PHE A 43 -17.65 16.48 2.82
CA PHE A 43 -17.97 17.25 1.61
C PHE A 43 -16.99 18.42 1.44
N LEU A 44 -16.28 18.45 0.31
CA LEU A 44 -15.26 19.46 0.00
C LEU A 44 -15.81 20.88 0.04
N GLY A 45 -17.09 21.07 -0.30
CA GLY A 45 -17.69 22.39 -0.36
C GLY A 45 -17.77 23.12 0.98
N PHE A 46 -17.60 22.44 2.12
CA PHE A 46 -17.47 23.12 3.41
C PHE A 46 -16.12 23.81 3.62
N HIS A 47 -15.10 23.41 2.87
CA HIS A 47 -13.72 23.88 3.04
C HIS A 47 -13.24 24.76 1.86
N LEU A 48 -14.03 24.82 0.78
CA LEU A 48 -13.70 25.58 -0.42
C LEU A 48 -14.39 26.97 -0.43
N PRO A 49 -13.79 27.96 -1.11
CA PRO A 49 -14.44 29.24 -1.36
C PRO A 49 -15.76 29.10 -2.13
N LYS A 50 -16.69 30.04 -1.93
CA LYS A 50 -18.02 30.01 -2.58
C LYS A 50 -17.98 29.93 -4.11
N HIS A 51 -16.95 30.48 -4.77
CA HIS A 51 -16.84 30.46 -6.24
C HIS A 51 -16.51 29.07 -6.81
N CYS A 52 -16.03 28.16 -5.97
CA CYS A 52 -15.79 26.75 -6.34
C CYS A 52 -17.07 25.89 -6.21
N LEU A 53 -18.17 26.47 -5.71
CA LEU A 53 -19.44 25.76 -5.55
C LEU A 53 -20.30 25.99 -6.78
N HIS A 54 -20.61 24.91 -7.48
CA HIS A 54 -21.45 24.89 -8.66
C HIS A 54 -22.77 24.17 -8.36
N LEU A 55 -23.86 24.72 -8.87
CA LEU A 55 -25.13 24.02 -8.88
C LEU A 55 -25.08 22.95 -9.98
N ASN A 56 -25.44 21.72 -9.65
CA ASN A 56 -25.72 20.68 -10.63
C ASN A 56 -27.23 20.41 -10.63
N LEU A 57 -27.93 20.89 -11.66
CA LEU A 57 -29.36 20.68 -11.82
C LEU A 57 -29.62 19.22 -12.22
N LYS A 58 -30.74 18.62 -11.79
CA LYS A 58 -31.14 17.31 -12.28
C LYS A 58 -31.30 17.36 -13.80
N SER A 59 -30.57 16.48 -14.51
CA SER A 59 -30.64 16.38 -15.97
C SER A 59 -32.07 16.13 -16.48
N SER A 60 -32.96 15.51 -15.70
CA SER A 60 -34.37 15.37 -16.09
C SER A 60 -35.12 16.70 -16.21
N LEU A 61 -34.71 17.75 -15.47
CA LEU A 61 -35.25 19.10 -15.59
C LEU A 61 -34.53 19.89 -16.70
N ALA A 62 -33.20 19.77 -16.75
CA ALA A 62 -32.39 20.40 -17.79
C ALA A 62 -32.82 20.00 -19.20
N GLN A 63 -33.09 18.72 -19.43
CA GLN A 63 -33.57 18.22 -20.73
C GLN A 63 -34.94 18.75 -21.13
N LEU A 64 -35.75 19.25 -20.19
CA LEU A 64 -37.02 19.90 -20.49
C LEU A 64 -36.83 21.39 -20.82
N GLY A 65 -35.63 21.93 -20.61
CA GLY A 65 -35.29 23.34 -20.83
C GLY A 65 -35.27 24.19 -19.55
N VAL A 66 -35.25 23.57 -18.37
CA VAL A 66 -35.10 24.30 -17.10
C VAL A 66 -33.61 24.58 -16.87
N ASP A 67 -33.28 25.80 -16.48
CA ASP A 67 -31.94 26.17 -16.03
C ASP A 67 -32.02 26.85 -14.65
N ALA A 68 -30.92 26.86 -13.90
CA ALA A 68 -30.89 27.44 -12.57
C ALA A 68 -29.52 28.01 -12.21
N LYS A 69 -29.53 29.14 -11.49
CA LYS A 69 -28.32 29.80 -10.99
C LYS A 69 -28.47 30.12 -9.50
N ILE A 70 -27.41 29.89 -8.74
CA ILE A 70 -27.32 30.30 -7.33
C ILE A 70 -27.20 31.83 -7.27
N THR A 71 -28.10 32.48 -6.54
CA THR A 71 -28.03 33.90 -6.20
C THR A 71 -27.44 34.10 -4.82
N GLU A 72 -27.84 33.27 -3.85
CA GLU A 72 -27.32 33.27 -2.48
C GLU A 72 -27.09 31.84 -1.99
N ALA A 73 -26.04 31.65 -1.19
CA ALA A 73 -25.69 30.34 -0.63
C ALA A 73 -25.19 30.47 0.81
N GLU A 74 -25.82 29.72 1.70
CA GLU A 74 -25.45 29.53 3.10
C GLU A 74 -25.19 28.05 3.36
N LEU A 75 -23.95 27.69 3.73
CA LEU A 75 -23.55 26.32 4.06
C LEU A 75 -23.18 26.27 5.55
N SER A 76 -23.70 25.30 6.28
CA SER A 76 -23.34 25.05 7.69
C SER A 76 -22.89 23.61 7.87
N LYS A 77 -21.64 23.45 8.31
CA LYS A 77 -21.05 22.16 8.65
C LYS A 77 -21.67 21.61 9.93
N GLU A 78 -21.88 22.48 10.92
CA GLU A 78 -22.45 22.15 12.23
C GLU A 78 -23.86 21.58 12.12
N CYS A 79 -24.67 22.15 11.22
CA CYS A 79 -26.02 21.68 10.94
C CYS A 79 -26.09 20.62 9.83
N SER A 80 -24.94 20.25 9.22
CA SER A 80 -24.87 19.33 8.07
C SER A 80 -25.86 19.67 6.95
N ARG A 81 -25.98 20.97 6.62
CA ARG A 81 -26.97 21.47 5.66
C ARG A 81 -26.48 22.64 4.82
N ALA A 82 -27.17 22.89 3.72
CA ALA A 82 -27.01 24.10 2.90
C ALA A 82 -28.37 24.67 2.51
N ARG A 83 -28.49 25.99 2.49
CA ARG A 83 -29.65 26.74 1.97
C ARG A 83 -29.20 27.57 0.78
N LEU A 84 -29.89 27.42 -0.34
CA LEU A 84 -29.54 28.07 -1.59
C LEU A 84 -30.76 28.81 -2.12
N LEU A 85 -30.59 30.09 -2.39
CA LEU A 85 -31.55 30.85 -3.18
C LEU A 85 -31.18 30.72 -4.66
N LEU A 86 -32.14 30.30 -5.46
CA LEU A 86 -31.96 30.02 -6.88
C LEU A 86 -32.81 30.96 -7.73
N GLN A 87 -32.22 31.46 -8.81
CA GLN A 87 -32.94 31.99 -9.95
C GLN A 87 -33.10 30.88 -10.99
N ILE A 88 -34.33 30.49 -11.29
CA ILE A 88 -34.67 29.38 -12.18
C ILE A 88 -35.30 29.95 -13.46
N SER A 89 -34.80 29.55 -14.62
CA SER A 89 -35.28 30.01 -15.92
C SER A 89 -35.85 28.89 -16.78
N SER A 90 -36.81 29.23 -17.64
CA SER A 90 -37.32 28.34 -18.68
C SER A 90 -36.83 28.78 -20.06
N HIS A 91 -36.26 27.83 -20.80
CA HIS A 91 -35.74 28.01 -22.16
C HIS A 91 -36.54 27.20 -23.21
N ASP A 92 -37.63 26.57 -22.80
CA ASP A 92 -38.58 25.87 -23.68
C ASP A 92 -40.01 25.97 -23.10
N PRO A 93 -41.07 26.04 -23.92
CA PRO A 93 -42.45 25.95 -23.47
C PRO A 93 -42.74 24.75 -22.57
N VAL A 94 -42.07 23.61 -22.78
CA VAL A 94 -42.17 22.43 -21.92
C VAL A 94 -41.63 22.73 -20.51
N ALA A 95 -40.49 23.42 -20.40
CA ALA A 95 -39.97 23.89 -19.12
C ALA A 95 -40.90 24.88 -18.44
N SER A 96 -41.51 25.82 -19.17
CA SER A 96 -42.44 26.78 -18.57
C SER A 96 -43.62 26.07 -17.89
N VAL A 97 -44.16 25.01 -18.51
CA VAL A 97 -45.19 24.18 -17.87
C VAL A 97 -44.61 23.39 -16.69
N MET A 98 -43.43 22.79 -16.85
CA MET A 98 -42.78 22.03 -15.77
C MET A 98 -42.57 22.87 -14.50
N LEU A 99 -42.14 24.13 -14.64
CA LEU A 99 -41.93 25.02 -13.48
C LEU A 99 -43.23 25.29 -12.70
N THR A 100 -44.40 25.27 -13.35
CA THR A 100 -45.69 25.42 -12.65
C THR A 100 -46.12 24.18 -11.86
N LEU A 101 -45.47 23.03 -12.11
CA LEU A 101 -45.76 21.76 -11.46
C LEU A 101 -44.78 21.43 -10.32
N LEU A 102 -43.78 22.27 -10.09
CA LEU A 102 -42.82 22.08 -9.00
C LEU A 102 -43.42 22.54 -7.67
N GLU A 103 -43.32 21.67 -6.67
CA GLU A 103 -43.88 21.87 -5.34
C GLU A 103 -42.80 21.81 -4.24
N PRO A 104 -43.05 22.40 -3.06
CA PRO A 104 -42.19 22.19 -1.90
C PRO A 104 -42.00 20.69 -1.60
N GLY A 105 -40.75 20.28 -1.41
CA GLY A 105 -40.35 18.87 -1.25
C GLY A 105 -39.77 18.23 -2.52
N ASP A 106 -39.91 18.87 -3.69
CA ASP A 106 -39.30 18.37 -4.92
C ASP A 106 -37.78 18.56 -4.91
N TYR A 107 -37.04 17.47 -5.15
CA TYR A 107 -35.59 17.48 -5.23
C TYR A 107 -35.14 17.87 -6.63
N ILE A 108 -34.50 19.03 -6.79
CA ILE A 108 -34.24 19.61 -8.12
C ILE A 108 -32.77 19.75 -8.49
N ALA A 109 -31.87 19.91 -7.50
CA ALA A 109 -30.45 20.19 -7.75
C ALA A 109 -29.58 19.75 -6.58
N LYS A 110 -28.27 19.73 -6.79
CA LYS A 110 -27.26 19.51 -5.75
C LYS A 110 -26.05 20.42 -5.97
N LEU A 111 -25.10 20.39 -5.04
CA LEU A 111 -23.84 21.11 -5.16
C LEU A 111 -22.73 20.19 -5.66
N PHE A 112 -21.91 20.72 -6.55
CA PHE A 112 -20.61 20.19 -6.93
C PHE A 112 -19.52 21.17 -6.48
N ALA A 113 -18.48 20.65 -5.84
CA ALA A 113 -17.37 21.42 -5.31
C ALA A 113 -16.14 21.19 -6.20
N SER A 114 -15.82 22.18 -7.05
CA SER A 114 -14.68 22.10 -7.97
C SER A 114 -13.39 22.55 -7.27
N ASP A 115 -12.58 21.58 -6.87
CA ASP A 115 -11.25 21.84 -6.32
C ASP A 115 -10.21 21.89 -7.45
N ASP A 116 -9.57 23.04 -7.66
CA ASP A 116 -8.55 23.24 -8.69
C ASP A 116 -7.34 22.30 -8.51
N ARG A 117 -7.09 21.80 -7.29
CA ARG A 117 -6.04 20.80 -7.02
C ARG A 117 -6.39 19.44 -7.63
N ARG A 118 -7.67 19.16 -7.86
CA ARG A 118 -8.17 17.94 -8.51
C ARG A 118 -8.38 18.10 -10.01
N LEU A 119 -8.22 19.30 -10.56
CA LEU A 119 -8.32 19.54 -11.99
C LEU A 119 -7.24 18.74 -12.74
N VAL A 120 -7.66 17.97 -13.73
CA VAL A 120 -6.76 17.18 -14.57
C VAL A 120 -6.08 18.09 -15.59
N ARG A 121 -4.75 18.06 -15.63
CA ARG A 121 -3.93 18.92 -16.49
C ARG A 121 -3.10 18.17 -17.53
N SER A 122 -3.02 16.85 -17.42
CA SER A 122 -2.14 16.01 -18.24
C SER A 122 -2.94 14.98 -19.03
N PRO A 123 -2.81 14.93 -20.37
CA PRO A 123 -3.45 13.89 -21.20
C PRO A 123 -3.12 12.47 -20.73
N LYS A 124 -1.88 12.25 -20.25
CA LYS A 124 -1.40 10.94 -19.74
C LYS A 124 -2.30 10.37 -18.64
N TYR A 125 -2.93 11.22 -17.83
CA TYR A 125 -3.82 10.78 -16.76
C TYR A 125 -5.11 10.13 -17.32
N LEU A 126 -5.77 10.77 -18.29
CA LEU A 126 -6.98 10.22 -18.91
C LEU A 126 -6.66 9.05 -19.84
N GLU A 127 -5.57 9.10 -20.59
CA GLU A 127 -5.13 7.96 -21.43
C GLU A 127 -4.96 6.68 -20.61
N ARG A 128 -4.44 6.80 -19.38
CA ARG A 128 -4.34 5.68 -18.44
C ARG A 128 -5.72 5.11 -18.10
N MET A 129 -6.71 5.96 -17.87
CA MET A 129 -8.08 5.53 -17.55
C MET A 129 -8.78 4.89 -18.76
N LEU A 130 -8.51 5.37 -19.98
CA LEU A 130 -9.04 4.78 -21.21
C LEU A 130 -8.46 3.37 -21.48
N LYS A 131 -7.18 3.17 -21.17
CA LYS A 131 -6.47 1.90 -21.45
C LYS A 131 -6.70 0.82 -20.39
N HIS A 132 -7.25 1.16 -19.23
CA HIS A 132 -7.35 0.25 -18.10
C HIS A 132 -8.77 -0.05 -17.69
N THR A 133 -8.90 -1.19 -17.02
CA THR A 133 -10.14 -1.69 -16.47
C THR A 133 -10.04 -1.82 -14.96
N ASP A 134 -11.19 -1.81 -14.30
CA ASP A 134 -11.30 -2.22 -12.91
C ASP A 134 -11.01 -3.73 -12.74
N LYS A 135 -11.09 -4.20 -11.49
CA LYS A 135 -10.88 -5.62 -11.14
C LYS A 135 -11.84 -6.59 -11.85
N SER A 136 -12.98 -6.10 -12.34
CA SER A 136 -14.01 -6.88 -13.03
C SER A 136 -13.87 -6.81 -14.55
N GLY A 137 -12.83 -6.15 -15.07
CA GLY A 137 -12.59 -6.00 -16.51
C GLY A 137 -13.40 -4.88 -17.17
N MET A 138 -14.03 -4.00 -16.39
CA MET A 138 -14.79 -2.88 -16.95
C MET A 138 -13.91 -1.63 -17.13
N PRO A 139 -14.00 -0.90 -18.26
CA PRO A 139 -13.20 0.31 -18.50
C PRO A 139 -13.39 1.38 -17.42
N LEU A 140 -12.30 2.05 -17.03
CA LEU A 140 -12.35 3.14 -16.04
C LEU A 140 -12.89 4.45 -16.62
N LEU A 141 -12.69 4.65 -17.92
CA LEU A 141 -13.25 5.70 -18.75
C LEU A 141 -13.48 5.15 -20.17
N CYS A 142 -14.58 5.51 -20.82
CA CYS A 142 -14.86 5.13 -22.21
C CYS A 142 -15.68 6.24 -22.88
N PHE A 143 -15.21 6.73 -24.03
CA PHE A 143 -15.83 7.82 -24.81
C PHE A 143 -16.72 7.33 -25.98
N GLY A 144 -17.32 6.14 -25.85
CA GLY A 144 -17.99 5.48 -26.97
C GLY A 144 -17.00 4.74 -27.89
N LYS A 145 -17.51 3.98 -28.86
CA LYS A 145 -16.70 3.10 -29.72
C LYS A 145 -16.54 3.58 -31.16
N LYS A 146 -17.51 4.32 -31.72
CA LYS A 146 -17.51 4.68 -33.14
C LYS A 146 -16.80 5.99 -33.39
N LEU A 147 -16.91 6.95 -32.47
CA LEU A 147 -16.35 8.30 -32.65
C LEU A 147 -15.07 8.56 -31.85
N GLU A 148 -14.50 7.52 -31.22
CA GLU A 148 -13.29 7.65 -30.39
C GLU A 148 -12.11 8.28 -31.15
N HIS A 149 -11.97 7.97 -32.44
CA HIS A 149 -10.92 8.51 -33.32
C HIS A 149 -11.04 10.02 -33.63
N LEU A 150 -12.17 10.65 -33.30
CA LEU A 150 -12.42 12.09 -33.51
C LEU A 150 -12.21 12.92 -32.24
N ILE A 151 -11.88 12.28 -31.12
CA ILE A 151 -11.69 12.95 -29.84
C ILE A 151 -10.32 13.60 -29.81
N SER A 152 -10.26 14.90 -29.51
CA SER A 152 -9.02 15.62 -29.23
C SER A 152 -8.84 15.84 -27.72
N LEU A 153 -7.59 15.80 -27.28
CA LEU A 153 -7.16 16.10 -25.92
C LEU A 153 -6.21 17.28 -25.97
N ASP A 154 -6.69 18.45 -25.55
CA ASP A 154 -5.97 19.71 -25.66
C ASP A 154 -5.77 20.32 -24.27
N VAL A 155 -4.59 20.90 -24.02
CA VAL A 155 -4.35 21.66 -22.78
C VAL A 155 -4.61 23.13 -23.07
N ILE A 156 -5.66 23.68 -22.46
CA ILE A 156 -6.12 25.06 -22.65
C ILE A 156 -6.19 25.71 -21.26
N ASP A 157 -5.60 26.88 -21.07
CA ASP A 157 -5.64 27.60 -19.77
C ASP A 157 -5.31 26.72 -18.55
N ASP A 158 -4.21 25.94 -18.64
CA ASP A 158 -3.74 25.01 -17.60
C ASP A 158 -4.75 23.89 -17.23
N ARG A 159 -5.72 23.59 -18.10
CA ARG A 159 -6.65 22.45 -17.93
C ARG A 159 -6.65 21.54 -19.13
N LEU A 160 -6.82 20.24 -18.89
CA LEU A 160 -7.07 19.29 -19.96
C LEU A 160 -8.53 19.39 -20.40
N VAL A 161 -8.73 19.69 -21.67
CA VAL A 161 -10.03 19.75 -22.33
C VAL A 161 -10.14 18.59 -23.33
N VAL A 162 -11.22 17.83 -23.23
CA VAL A 162 -11.57 16.79 -24.18
C VAL A 162 -12.72 17.30 -25.05
N SER A 163 -12.49 17.38 -26.35
CA SER A 163 -13.52 17.73 -27.33
C SER A 163 -14.30 16.48 -27.73
N LEU A 164 -15.48 16.29 -27.13
CA LEU A 164 -16.33 15.14 -27.39
C LEU A 164 -17.17 15.38 -28.67
N PRO A 165 -17.05 14.56 -29.72
CA PRO A 165 -17.83 14.73 -30.94
C PRO A 165 -19.32 14.46 -30.72
N THR A 166 -20.15 15.25 -31.40
CA THR A 166 -21.61 15.12 -31.35
C THR A 166 -22.14 14.24 -32.48
N LEU A 167 -23.26 13.55 -32.23
CA LEU A 167 -23.95 12.78 -33.26
C LEU A 167 -24.72 13.72 -34.21
N PRO A 168 -24.95 13.32 -35.48
CA PRO A 168 -25.74 14.12 -36.42
C PRO A 168 -27.17 14.34 -35.92
N GLY A 169 -27.74 15.50 -36.24
CA GLY A 169 -29.09 15.90 -35.88
C GLY A 169 -29.24 16.41 -34.45
N VAL A 170 -30.48 16.65 -34.06
CA VAL A 170 -30.87 17.12 -32.72
C VAL A 170 -31.99 16.26 -32.17
N ILE A 171 -32.27 16.39 -30.87
CA ILE A 171 -33.40 15.71 -30.22
C ILE A 171 -34.55 16.69 -29.99
N HIS A 172 -35.76 16.31 -30.38
CA HIS A 172 -37.00 17.08 -30.17
C HIS A 172 -37.99 16.25 -29.35
N TYR A 173 -38.82 16.94 -28.58
CA TYR A 173 -39.98 16.32 -27.95
C TYR A 173 -41.17 16.31 -28.90
N ASP A 174 -41.92 15.21 -28.91
CA ASP A 174 -43.27 15.24 -29.45
C ASP A 174 -44.25 15.90 -28.46
N HIS A 175 -45.40 16.36 -28.96
CA HIS A 175 -46.39 17.11 -28.19
C HIS A 175 -47.01 16.33 -27.00
N LYS A 176 -46.88 15.01 -26.92
CA LYS A 176 -47.41 14.20 -25.82
C LYS A 176 -46.56 14.29 -24.56
N ILE A 177 -45.38 14.91 -24.61
CA ILE A 177 -44.51 15.12 -23.45
C ILE A 177 -45.23 15.82 -22.29
N TYR A 178 -46.20 16.69 -22.58
CA TYR A 178 -47.00 17.37 -21.55
C TYR A 178 -47.76 16.40 -20.64
N GLY A 179 -48.10 15.20 -21.12
CA GLY A 179 -48.70 14.15 -20.28
C GLY A 179 -47.73 13.48 -19.31
N LEU A 180 -46.41 13.57 -19.56
CA LEU A 180 -45.37 13.04 -18.68
C LEU A 180 -44.99 14.01 -17.56
N LEU A 181 -45.15 15.32 -17.75
CA LEU A 181 -44.67 16.33 -16.79
C LEU A 181 -45.22 16.15 -15.36
N PRO A 182 -46.52 15.84 -15.13
CA PRO A 182 -47.01 15.59 -13.78
C PRO A 182 -46.37 14.37 -13.10
N LEU A 183 -45.99 13.35 -13.88
CA LEU A 183 -45.25 12.20 -13.36
C LEU A 183 -43.83 12.61 -12.94
N ILE A 184 -43.17 13.44 -13.75
CA ILE A 184 -41.84 13.96 -13.43
C ILE A 184 -41.90 14.78 -12.14
N GLY A 185 -42.84 15.73 -12.03
CA GLY A 185 -43.06 16.52 -10.81
C GLY A 185 -43.22 15.62 -9.58
N LYS A 186 -44.17 14.70 -9.62
CA LYS A 186 -44.39 13.75 -8.51
C LYS A 186 -43.18 12.88 -8.17
N ALA A 187 -42.37 12.53 -9.16
CA ALA A 187 -41.17 11.74 -8.94
C ALA A 187 -40.00 12.57 -8.37
N LEU A 188 -39.96 13.88 -8.62
CA LEU A 188 -38.94 14.76 -8.02
C LEU A 188 -39.08 14.82 -6.50
N GLY A 189 -40.30 14.73 -5.95
CA GLY A 189 -40.54 14.53 -4.51
C GLY A 189 -40.16 13.15 -3.96
N GLN A 190 -39.65 12.23 -4.80
CA GLN A 190 -39.22 10.88 -4.41
C GLN A 190 -37.72 10.70 -4.69
N PRO A 191 -36.83 10.86 -3.68
CA PRO A 191 -35.38 10.98 -3.91
C PRO A 191 -34.72 9.76 -4.58
N ASN A 192 -35.31 8.57 -4.48
CA ASN A 192 -34.77 7.34 -5.08
C ASN A 192 -35.38 7.00 -6.46
N MET A 193 -36.32 7.79 -6.95
CA MET A 193 -37.01 7.51 -8.22
C MET A 193 -36.25 8.09 -9.40
N ARG A 194 -35.88 7.25 -10.37
CA ARG A 194 -35.18 7.68 -11.60
C ARG A 194 -36.17 7.83 -12.75
N VAL A 195 -36.39 9.06 -13.21
CA VAL A 195 -37.34 9.35 -14.30
C VAL A 195 -36.71 9.76 -15.62
N ARG A 196 -35.40 10.01 -15.66
CA ARG A 196 -34.67 10.42 -16.87
C ARG A 196 -34.94 9.51 -18.06
N ASN A 197 -34.98 8.19 -17.86
CA ASN A 197 -35.14 7.22 -18.94
C ASN A 197 -36.51 7.32 -19.63
N PHE A 198 -37.54 7.84 -18.96
CA PHE A 198 -38.86 8.02 -19.57
C PHE A 198 -38.91 9.19 -20.56
N LEU A 199 -37.99 10.16 -20.47
CA LEU A 199 -37.90 11.26 -21.44
C LEU A 199 -37.64 10.72 -22.84
N SER A 200 -36.83 9.66 -22.96
CA SER A 200 -36.49 9.02 -24.23
C SER A 200 -37.70 8.52 -25.02
N LEU A 201 -38.82 8.22 -24.35
CA LEU A 201 -40.06 7.76 -25.00
C LEU A 201 -40.73 8.85 -25.86
N TYR A 202 -40.47 10.11 -25.54
CA TYR A 202 -41.06 11.28 -26.21
C TYR A 202 -40.03 12.03 -27.06
N GLN A 203 -38.77 11.58 -27.03
CA GLN A 203 -37.66 12.17 -27.76
C GLN A 203 -37.50 11.49 -29.12
N HIS A 204 -37.45 12.28 -30.19
CA HIS A 204 -37.15 11.79 -31.53
C HIS A 204 -36.05 12.63 -32.17
N LYS A 205 -35.23 11.97 -32.98
CA LYS A 205 -34.15 12.62 -33.70
C LYS A 205 -34.70 13.37 -34.92
N VAL A 206 -34.25 14.60 -35.10
CA VAL A 206 -34.55 15.44 -36.27
C VAL A 206 -33.23 15.78 -36.97
N GLU A 207 -33.16 15.51 -38.28
CA GLU A 207 -32.01 15.88 -39.11
C GLU A 207 -32.05 17.38 -39.39
N ARG A 208 -31.38 18.16 -38.54
CA ARG A 208 -31.10 19.58 -38.75
C ARG A 208 -29.73 19.93 -38.21
N GLU A 209 -29.24 21.10 -38.59
CA GLU A 209 -28.05 21.68 -37.99
C GLU A 209 -28.25 21.91 -36.48
N LYS A 210 -27.15 21.78 -35.74
CA LYS A 210 -27.09 21.89 -34.27
C LYS A 210 -27.04 23.36 -33.83
N LEU A 211 -27.99 24.14 -34.33
CA LEU A 211 -28.17 25.55 -34.03
C LEU A 211 -29.34 25.75 -33.05
N PRO A 212 -29.23 26.70 -32.10
CA PRO A 212 -30.30 26.99 -31.18
C PRO A 212 -31.48 27.66 -31.91
N LEU A 213 -32.69 27.38 -31.43
CA LEU A 213 -33.87 28.11 -31.85
C LEU A 213 -34.32 29.03 -30.72
N ARG A 214 -34.93 30.15 -31.07
CA ARG A 214 -35.50 31.07 -30.10
C ARG A 214 -36.56 30.34 -29.26
N ASP A 215 -36.49 30.52 -27.94
CA ASP A 215 -37.41 29.95 -26.96
C ASP A 215 -37.55 28.42 -27.05
N ARG A 216 -36.47 27.72 -27.44
CA ARG A 216 -36.39 26.26 -27.49
C ARG A 216 -35.05 25.77 -26.98
N ILE A 217 -35.07 24.75 -26.13
CA ILE A 217 -33.84 24.08 -25.71
C ILE A 217 -33.26 23.28 -26.89
N LEU A 218 -31.94 23.35 -27.06
CA LEU A 218 -31.21 22.57 -28.04
C LEU A 218 -30.65 21.31 -27.35
N LEU A 219 -31.24 20.16 -27.66
CA LEU A 219 -30.78 18.87 -27.16
C LEU A 219 -29.89 18.19 -28.20
N ILE A 220 -28.65 17.91 -27.82
CA ILE A 220 -27.66 17.26 -28.69
C ILE A 220 -27.21 15.96 -28.05
N LYS A 221 -27.08 14.92 -28.87
CA LYS A 221 -26.65 13.60 -28.44
C LYS A 221 -25.18 13.35 -28.76
N THR A 222 -24.49 12.61 -27.90
CA THR A 222 -23.14 12.07 -28.11
C THR A 222 -23.18 10.54 -28.05
N GLU A 223 -22.06 9.87 -28.29
CA GLU A 223 -21.99 8.45 -27.93
C GLU A 223 -22.08 8.28 -26.40
N PRO A 224 -22.69 7.19 -25.90
CA PRO A 224 -22.75 6.92 -24.46
C PRO A 224 -21.36 6.97 -23.83
N LEU A 225 -21.26 7.77 -22.76
CA LEU A 225 -20.04 7.97 -22.03
C LEU A 225 -20.05 7.08 -20.79
N HIS A 226 -18.96 6.41 -20.48
CA HIS A 226 -18.82 5.70 -19.21
C HIS A 226 -17.71 6.35 -18.39
N ILE A 227 -18.08 7.22 -17.46
CA ILE A 227 -17.15 7.81 -16.51
C ILE A 227 -17.28 7.06 -15.18
N ARG A 228 -16.20 6.43 -14.70
CA ARG A 228 -16.22 5.71 -13.40
C ARG A 228 -15.26 6.27 -12.36
N THR A 229 -14.23 6.97 -12.79
CA THR A 229 -13.08 7.30 -11.92
C THR A 229 -12.70 8.78 -11.92
N VAL A 230 -13.53 9.63 -12.54
CA VAL A 230 -13.37 11.09 -12.61
C VAL A 230 -14.74 11.76 -12.61
N PHE A 231 -14.78 13.04 -12.31
CA PHE A 231 -15.87 13.91 -12.73
C PHE A 231 -15.51 14.57 -14.04
N ALA A 232 -16.51 14.91 -14.85
CA ALA A 232 -16.33 15.80 -15.99
C ALA A 232 -17.30 16.98 -15.92
N ARG A 233 -16.88 18.13 -16.45
CA ARG A 233 -17.70 19.35 -16.52
C ARG A 233 -17.65 19.94 -17.92
N VAL A 234 -18.80 20.40 -18.43
CA VAL A 234 -18.85 21.16 -19.69
C VAL A 234 -18.23 22.55 -19.48
N VAL A 235 -17.30 22.91 -20.36
CA VAL A 235 -16.59 24.21 -20.30
C VAL A 235 -17.32 25.24 -21.15
N ASP A 236 -18.25 25.97 -20.52
CA ASP A 236 -19.11 26.95 -21.21
C ASP A 236 -18.33 28.01 -22.02
N SER A 237 -17.16 28.44 -21.55
CA SER A 237 -16.33 29.44 -22.23
C SER A 237 -15.72 28.97 -23.55
N LEU A 238 -15.74 27.65 -23.82
CA LEU A 238 -15.22 27.05 -25.05
C LEU A 238 -16.35 26.61 -26.00
N LEU A 239 -17.60 26.85 -25.65
CA LEU A 239 -18.74 26.69 -26.55
C LEU A 239 -18.77 27.84 -27.58
N PRO A 240 -19.49 27.67 -28.71
CA PRO A 240 -19.70 28.76 -29.65
C PRO A 240 -20.28 30.02 -28.98
N GLU A 241 -19.86 31.19 -29.44
CA GLU A 241 -20.28 32.47 -28.84
C GLU A 241 -21.81 32.59 -28.80
N GLY A 242 -22.34 32.96 -27.62
CA GLY A 242 -23.78 33.10 -27.38
C GLY A 242 -24.51 31.80 -27.03
N ILE A 243 -23.82 30.66 -26.99
CA ILE A 243 -24.33 29.39 -26.44
C ILE A 243 -23.96 29.25 -24.97
N LYS A 244 -24.86 28.67 -24.19
CA LYS A 244 -24.58 28.19 -22.83
C LYS A 244 -25.14 26.78 -22.64
N HIS A 245 -24.47 26.00 -21.80
CA HIS A 245 -25.04 24.77 -21.27
C HIS A 245 -25.92 25.09 -20.06
N THR A 246 -26.94 24.26 -19.79
CA THR A 246 -27.69 24.37 -18.53
C THR A 246 -26.81 24.04 -17.32
N ALA A 247 -27.28 24.34 -16.12
CA ALA A 247 -26.63 23.97 -14.86
C ALA A 247 -26.53 22.45 -14.63
N ALA A 248 -27.05 21.59 -15.50
CA ALA A 248 -26.79 20.14 -15.48
C ALA A 248 -25.44 19.79 -16.16
N ASN A 249 -24.38 20.53 -15.85
CA ASN A 249 -23.12 20.48 -16.59
C ASN A 249 -22.07 19.54 -15.97
N ILE A 250 -22.41 18.77 -14.92
CA ILE A 250 -21.50 17.82 -14.26
C ILE A 250 -21.88 16.37 -14.59
N LEU A 251 -20.90 15.63 -15.10
CA LEU A 251 -20.96 14.20 -15.30
C LEU A 251 -20.25 13.51 -14.14
N GLU A 252 -20.97 12.62 -13.47
CA GLU A 252 -20.49 11.96 -12.27
C GLU A 252 -19.92 10.57 -12.56
N PRO A 253 -18.95 10.12 -11.75
CA PRO A 253 -18.46 8.76 -11.79
C PRO A 253 -19.59 7.78 -11.41
N THR A 254 -20.13 7.05 -12.39
CA THR A 254 -21.18 6.04 -12.18
C THR A 254 -20.84 4.72 -12.87
N THR A 255 -21.38 3.61 -12.35
CA THR A 255 -21.03 2.26 -12.83
C THR A 255 -21.77 1.81 -14.10
N GLN A 256 -22.76 2.58 -14.59
CA GLN A 256 -23.61 2.19 -15.71
C GLN A 256 -23.32 3.04 -16.95
N GLU A 257 -23.90 4.24 -17.05
CA GLU A 257 -23.75 5.18 -18.16
C GLU A 257 -23.79 6.62 -17.60
N SER A 258 -22.78 7.41 -17.96
CA SER A 258 -22.78 8.86 -17.78
C SER A 258 -23.53 9.43 -18.99
N GLY A 259 -24.43 10.40 -18.75
CA GLY A 259 -25.44 10.84 -19.72
C GLY A 259 -24.94 11.11 -21.15
N ASP A 260 -25.81 10.86 -22.14
CA ASP A 260 -25.52 10.94 -23.58
C ASP A 260 -26.18 12.14 -24.29
N ILE A 261 -27.06 12.87 -23.60
CA ILE A 261 -27.76 14.07 -24.09
C ILE A 261 -27.27 15.29 -23.29
N TYR A 262 -26.99 16.36 -24.01
CA TYR A 262 -26.54 17.65 -23.49
C TYR A 262 -27.52 18.76 -23.88
N GLU A 263 -27.67 19.74 -22.99
CA GLU A 263 -28.74 20.73 -23.06
C GLU A 263 -28.20 22.14 -23.19
N PHE A 264 -28.47 22.78 -24.34
CA PHE A 264 -27.95 24.09 -24.70
C PHE A 264 -29.05 25.11 -24.96
N TYR A 265 -28.78 26.38 -24.65
CA TYR A 265 -29.65 27.50 -24.99
C TYR A 265 -28.85 28.74 -25.40
N GLY A 266 -29.54 29.74 -25.93
CA GLY A 266 -28.94 31.01 -26.37
C GLY A 266 -29.10 31.25 -27.86
N THR A 267 -28.18 32.00 -28.45
CA THR A 267 -28.23 32.39 -29.88
C THR A 267 -26.84 32.30 -30.47
N SER A 268 -26.68 31.53 -31.54
CA SER A 268 -25.42 31.38 -32.28
C SER A 268 -25.71 31.12 -33.76
N SER A 269 -24.77 31.50 -34.61
CA SER A 269 -24.74 31.17 -36.04
C SER A 269 -23.82 29.98 -36.36
N VAL A 270 -23.08 29.49 -35.36
CA VAL A 270 -22.13 28.39 -35.48
C VAL A 270 -22.73 27.13 -34.83
N PRO A 271 -22.82 25.99 -35.57
CA PRO A 271 -23.35 24.76 -35.02
C PRO A 271 -22.41 24.16 -33.97
N ILE A 272 -22.98 23.44 -33.01
CA ILE A 272 -22.20 22.76 -31.97
C ILE A 272 -21.73 21.39 -32.50
N GLU A 273 -20.47 21.31 -32.92
CA GLU A 273 -19.88 20.07 -33.43
C GLU A 273 -19.24 19.22 -32.34
N THR A 274 -18.67 19.86 -31.32
CA THR A 274 -17.96 19.22 -30.21
C THR A 274 -18.38 19.79 -28.87
N ILE A 275 -18.34 18.97 -27.83
CA ILE A 275 -18.63 19.37 -26.44
C ILE A 275 -17.31 19.39 -25.66
N PRO A 276 -16.85 20.56 -25.20
CA PRO A 276 -15.61 20.67 -24.44
C PRO A 276 -15.83 20.22 -23.00
N LEU A 277 -15.12 19.19 -22.56
CA LEU A 277 -15.17 18.66 -21.20
C LEU A 277 -13.83 18.86 -20.48
N GLU A 278 -13.86 19.41 -19.28
CA GLU A 278 -12.74 19.35 -18.33
C GLU A 278 -13.00 18.28 -17.27
N PHE A 279 -11.94 17.79 -16.61
CA PHE A 279 -12.04 16.65 -15.71
C PHE A 279 -11.47 16.94 -14.32
N PHE A 280 -12.09 16.35 -13.29
CA PHE A 280 -11.61 16.41 -11.92
C PHE A 280 -11.38 14.99 -11.38
N THR A 281 -10.25 14.77 -10.71
CA THR A 281 -9.94 13.49 -10.07
C THR A 281 -10.88 13.22 -8.89
N ILE A 282 -11.17 11.96 -8.62
CA ILE A 282 -11.84 11.53 -7.38
C ILE A 282 -10.83 11.37 -6.24
N GLU A 283 -11.30 10.87 -5.10
CA GLU A 283 -10.44 10.57 -3.96
C GLU A 283 -9.33 9.57 -4.36
N PRO A 284 -8.07 9.80 -3.95
CA PRO A 284 -6.93 8.98 -4.36
C PRO A 284 -7.16 7.47 -4.18
N TYR A 285 -7.76 7.07 -3.06
CA TYR A 285 -8.01 5.66 -2.73
C TYR A 285 -9.12 5.00 -3.58
N LYS A 286 -9.87 5.76 -4.39
CA LYS A 286 -10.94 5.27 -5.27
C LYS A 286 -10.61 5.24 -6.76
N GLU A 287 -9.44 5.71 -7.18
CA GLU A 287 -9.05 5.83 -8.60
C GLU A 287 -8.83 4.50 -9.35
N HIS A 288 -9.06 3.32 -8.74
CA HIS A 288 -8.77 2.01 -9.33
C HIS A 288 -7.33 1.83 -9.86
N SER A 289 -6.38 2.57 -9.30
CA SER A 289 -5.01 2.62 -9.82
C SER A 289 -4.13 1.51 -9.25
N PHE A 290 -3.36 0.87 -10.13
CA PHE A 290 -2.30 -0.06 -9.74
C PHE A 290 -1.11 0.67 -9.13
N PHE A 291 -0.38 -0.01 -8.23
CA PHE A 291 0.75 0.56 -7.53
C PHE A 291 1.89 0.95 -8.48
N CYS A 292 2.10 0.20 -9.57
CA CYS A 292 3.09 0.52 -10.59
C CYS A 292 2.82 1.82 -11.36
N TYR A 293 1.59 2.33 -11.36
CA TYR A 293 1.23 3.60 -11.98
C TYR A 293 1.19 4.77 -11.00
N ARG A 294 1.62 4.55 -9.76
CA ARG A 294 1.77 5.56 -8.73
C ARG A 294 3.23 6.02 -8.67
N ASP A 295 3.78 6.47 -9.81
CA ASP A 295 5.22 6.77 -9.95
C ASP A 295 5.74 7.67 -8.83
N LEU A 296 5.02 8.76 -8.52
CA LEU A 296 5.37 9.66 -7.42
C LEU A 296 5.37 8.98 -6.05
N LEU A 297 4.43 8.06 -5.78
CA LEU A 297 4.41 7.32 -4.52
C LEU A 297 5.62 6.38 -4.44
N LYS A 298 5.85 5.61 -5.52
CA LYS A 298 6.95 4.67 -5.57
C LYS A 298 8.30 5.37 -5.43
N SER A 299 8.54 6.44 -6.19
CA SER A 299 9.78 7.21 -6.13
C SER A 299 9.99 7.87 -4.77
N SER A 300 8.93 8.38 -4.13
CA SER A 300 9.03 8.93 -2.78
C SER A 300 9.44 7.87 -1.75
N LEU A 301 8.89 6.66 -1.87
CA LEU A 301 9.20 5.54 -0.97
C LEU A 301 10.56 4.89 -1.23
N GLU A 302 11.27 5.25 -2.31
CA GLU A 302 12.68 4.86 -2.48
C GLU A 302 13.61 5.69 -1.57
N SER A 303 13.16 6.84 -1.07
CA SER A 303 13.90 7.70 -0.14
C SER A 303 13.64 7.30 1.31
N GLU A 304 14.67 6.79 2.00
CA GLU A 304 14.60 6.50 3.44
C GLU A 304 14.17 7.74 4.23
N ARG A 305 14.69 8.92 3.86
CA ARG A 305 14.32 10.20 4.50
C ARG A 305 12.83 10.46 4.41
N CYS A 306 12.23 10.30 3.23
CA CYS A 306 10.78 10.51 3.05
C CYS A 306 9.97 9.55 3.93
N ILE A 307 10.41 8.30 4.06
CA ILE A 307 9.77 7.32 4.95
C ILE A 307 9.86 7.73 6.42
N PHE A 308 11.02 8.23 6.87
CA PHE A 308 11.17 8.76 8.23
C PHE A 308 10.28 9.99 8.45
N ASP A 309 10.28 10.95 7.52
CA ASP A 309 9.47 12.17 7.58
C ASP A 309 7.96 11.83 7.68
N ILE A 310 7.49 10.79 6.98
CA ILE A 310 6.10 10.29 7.14
C ILE A 310 5.81 9.89 8.58
N PHE A 311 6.71 9.15 9.23
CA PHE A 311 6.52 8.72 10.61
C PHE A 311 6.69 9.85 11.65
N GLU A 312 7.32 10.97 11.30
CA GLU A 312 7.34 12.16 12.16
C GLU A 312 5.94 12.76 12.31
N THR A 313 5.03 12.50 11.36
CA THR A 313 3.63 12.93 11.44
C THR A 313 2.76 12.03 12.34
N THR A 314 3.27 10.89 12.84
CA THR A 314 2.48 9.96 13.66
C THR A 314 2.14 10.57 15.03
N PRO A 315 0.86 10.58 15.45
CA PRO A 315 0.43 11.17 16.73
C PRO A 315 0.78 10.30 17.95
N GLY A 316 1.03 10.94 19.10
CA GLY A 316 1.36 10.23 20.35
C GLY A 316 2.75 9.58 20.33
N THR A 317 3.05 8.72 21.31
CA THR A 317 4.37 8.09 21.43
C THR A 317 4.32 6.58 21.64
N GLN A 318 3.24 6.06 22.23
CA GLN A 318 3.12 4.64 22.60
C GLN A 318 1.88 3.97 22.02
N GLU A 319 0.86 4.75 21.66
CA GLU A 319 -0.40 4.24 21.15
C GLU A 319 -0.19 3.52 19.81
N LYS A 320 -0.98 2.49 19.51
CA LYS A 320 -0.97 1.94 18.15
C LYS A 320 -1.47 3.02 17.20
N ALA A 321 -0.81 3.21 16.07
CA ALA A 321 -1.24 4.14 15.04
C ALA A 321 -1.06 3.54 13.66
N ALA A 322 -1.95 3.86 12.72
CA ALA A 322 -1.81 3.47 11.32
C ALA A 322 -2.40 4.51 10.36
N THR A 323 -1.84 4.57 9.15
CA THR A 323 -2.38 5.34 8.03
C THR A 323 -2.16 4.57 6.72
N PHE A 324 -2.97 4.85 5.71
CA PHE A 324 -2.87 4.24 4.38
C PHE A 324 -2.70 5.33 3.33
N ILE A 325 -1.72 5.14 2.44
CA ILE A 325 -1.37 6.09 1.40
C ILE A 325 -1.49 5.40 0.05
N SER A 326 -2.19 6.04 -0.89
CA SER A 326 -2.45 5.51 -2.23
C SER A 326 -1.80 6.32 -3.34
N LYS A 327 -1.41 7.57 -3.08
CA LYS A 327 -0.88 8.53 -4.05
C LYS A 327 0.21 9.40 -3.40
N GLY A 328 1.28 9.67 -4.16
CA GLY A 328 2.45 10.38 -3.63
C GLY A 328 2.16 11.81 -3.16
N SER A 329 1.17 12.49 -3.75
CA SER A 329 0.76 13.84 -3.34
C SER A 329 0.16 13.89 -1.92
N GLU A 330 -0.36 12.76 -1.41
CA GLU A 330 -0.90 12.69 -0.05
C GLU A 330 0.21 12.88 1.00
N ILE A 331 1.47 12.53 0.67
CA ILE A 331 2.60 12.57 1.61
C ILE A 331 2.84 13.98 2.15
N SER A 332 2.78 15.01 1.28
CA SER A 332 2.99 16.41 1.69
C SER A 332 1.85 16.98 2.53
N GLU A 333 0.70 16.33 2.55
CA GLU A 333 -0.49 16.75 3.29
C GLU A 333 -0.66 15.98 4.61
N LEU A 334 0.25 15.04 4.90
CA LEU A 334 0.18 14.24 6.12
C LEU A 334 0.37 15.09 7.36
N SER A 335 -0.49 14.84 8.34
CA SER A 335 -0.44 15.44 9.68
C SER A 335 -0.83 14.40 10.72
N GLN A 336 -0.79 14.76 11.99
CA GLN A 336 -1.27 13.91 13.08
C GLN A 336 -2.71 13.43 12.90
N ASN A 337 -3.56 14.22 12.24
CA ASN A 337 -4.97 13.88 11.96
C ASN A 337 -5.13 12.86 10.83
N SER A 338 -4.08 12.58 10.06
CA SER A 338 -4.07 11.59 8.98
C SER A 338 -3.91 10.16 9.48
N TRP A 339 -3.70 9.96 10.78
CA TRP A 339 -3.47 8.66 11.40
C TRP A 339 -4.66 8.24 12.26
N LEU A 340 -5.05 6.97 12.14
CA LEU A 340 -5.94 6.34 13.10
C LEU A 340 -5.13 5.87 14.30
N VAL A 341 -5.59 6.22 15.49
CA VAL A 341 -4.94 5.85 16.76
C VAL A 341 -5.84 4.83 17.48
N GLY A 342 -5.25 3.70 17.85
CA GLY A 342 -5.93 2.66 18.63
C GLY A 342 -6.14 3.09 20.08
N SER A 343 -7.16 2.53 20.73
CA SER A 343 -7.47 2.85 22.13
C SER A 343 -6.40 2.31 23.09
N ALA A 344 -6.19 2.99 24.22
CA ALA A 344 -5.39 2.46 25.33
C ALA A 344 -6.04 1.24 26.02
N LYS A 345 -7.26 0.83 25.63
CA LYS A 345 -7.92 -0.40 26.11
C LYS A 345 -7.64 -1.61 25.22
N SER A 346 -7.09 -1.42 24.02
CA SER A 346 -6.53 -2.47 23.16
C SER A 346 -5.24 -3.11 23.73
N LEU A 347 -5.00 -2.93 25.03
CA LEU A 347 -3.90 -3.51 25.78
C LEU A 347 -4.11 -5.03 25.84
N TYR A 348 -3.17 -5.74 25.25
CA TYR A 348 -2.98 -7.15 25.58
C TYR A 348 -2.54 -7.21 27.04
N ASP A 349 -3.42 -7.67 27.93
CA ASP A 349 -3.03 -7.97 29.30
C ASP A 349 -1.99 -9.09 29.26
N LYS A 350 -0.78 -8.84 29.78
CA LYS A 350 0.27 -9.87 29.83
C LYS A 350 -0.10 -11.05 30.72
N THR A 351 -1.16 -10.91 31.54
CA THR A 351 -1.66 -11.95 32.45
C THR A 351 -2.78 -12.81 31.84
N GLU A 352 -3.50 -12.34 30.82
CA GLU A 352 -4.52 -13.12 30.11
C GLU A 352 -4.13 -13.36 28.64
N PRO A 353 -3.95 -14.63 28.21
CA PRO A 353 -3.44 -14.93 26.88
C PRO A 353 -4.43 -14.66 25.73
N TYR A 354 -5.69 -14.37 26.04
CA TYR A 354 -6.73 -14.11 25.05
C TYR A 354 -7.62 -12.95 25.50
N PRO A 355 -7.90 -11.96 24.64
CA PRO A 355 -8.88 -10.92 24.96
C PRO A 355 -10.25 -11.55 25.16
N THR A 356 -10.98 -11.14 26.21
CA THR A 356 -12.32 -11.64 26.54
C THR A 356 -13.32 -11.44 25.38
N ASN A 357 -13.10 -10.40 24.56
CA ASN A 357 -13.83 -10.16 23.31
C ASN A 357 -12.83 -9.95 22.14
N LEU A 358 -12.53 -11.04 21.42
CA LEU A 358 -11.59 -11.00 20.30
C LEU A 358 -12.05 -10.08 19.15
N GLN A 359 -13.36 -10.01 18.90
CA GLN A 359 -13.89 -9.19 17.80
C GLN A 359 -13.66 -7.71 18.07
N GLU A 360 -13.99 -7.24 19.28
CA GLU A 360 -13.75 -5.86 19.71
C GLU A 360 -12.25 -5.54 19.67
N TYR A 361 -11.39 -6.46 20.14
CA TYR A 361 -9.94 -6.30 20.05
C TYR A 361 -9.43 -6.11 18.61
N ILE A 362 -10.00 -6.86 17.65
CA ILE A 362 -9.67 -6.75 16.23
C ILE A 362 -10.13 -5.39 15.67
N GLU A 363 -11.37 -4.99 15.96
CA GLU A 363 -11.96 -3.73 15.48
C GLU A 363 -11.27 -2.49 16.05
N GLU A 364 -10.69 -2.60 17.25
CA GLU A 364 -9.89 -1.54 17.87
C GLU A 364 -8.48 -1.38 17.27
N GLN A 365 -8.00 -2.32 16.44
CA GLN A 365 -6.70 -2.16 15.80
C GLN A 365 -6.76 -1.00 14.80
N PRO A 366 -5.80 -0.05 14.79
CA PRO A 366 -5.84 1.09 13.88
C PRO A 366 -5.71 0.69 12.40
N CYS A 367 -5.16 -0.49 12.12
CA CYS A 367 -5.11 -1.03 10.76
C CYS A 367 -6.49 -1.50 10.27
N PHE A 368 -7.38 -1.93 11.17
CA PHE A 368 -8.63 -2.61 10.84
C PHE A 368 -9.53 -1.81 9.89
N PRO A 369 -9.78 -0.50 10.09
CA PRO A 369 -10.65 0.26 9.20
C PRO A 369 -10.15 0.33 7.75
N PHE A 370 -8.82 0.35 7.54
CA PHE A 370 -8.22 0.29 6.21
C PHE A 370 -8.44 -1.06 5.54
N LEU A 371 -8.22 -2.16 6.28
CA LEU A 371 -8.42 -3.51 5.77
C LEU A 371 -9.91 -3.76 5.46
N GLN A 372 -10.81 -3.32 6.36
CA GLN A 372 -12.24 -3.40 6.14
C GLN A 372 -12.69 -2.58 4.92
N ALA A 373 -12.12 -1.39 4.71
CA ALA A 373 -12.43 -0.57 3.54
C ALA A 373 -11.99 -1.23 2.22
N MET A 374 -10.89 -1.99 2.22
CA MET A 374 -10.47 -2.80 1.07
C MET A 374 -11.44 -3.97 0.81
N GLU A 375 -11.87 -4.68 1.85
CA GLU A 375 -12.84 -5.79 1.76
C GLU A 375 -14.18 -5.32 1.21
N THR A 376 -14.66 -4.19 1.72
CA THR A 376 -15.98 -3.64 1.39
C THR A 376 -15.98 -2.79 0.12
N GLY A 377 -14.83 -2.64 -0.55
CA GLY A 377 -14.69 -1.91 -1.81
C GLY A 377 -14.75 -0.38 -1.68
N HIS A 378 -14.57 0.16 -0.47
CA HIS A 378 -14.41 1.61 -0.26
C HIS A 378 -13.00 2.08 -0.66
N ILE A 379 -11.98 1.22 -0.52
CA ILE A 379 -10.65 1.40 -1.13
C ILE A 379 -10.60 0.52 -2.39
N THR A 380 -10.33 1.15 -3.53
CA THR A 380 -10.21 0.47 -4.83
C THR A 380 -8.89 0.74 -5.54
N SER A 381 -8.02 1.58 -4.98
CA SER A 381 -6.65 1.77 -5.45
C SER A 381 -5.65 0.97 -4.63
N GLN A 382 -4.59 0.50 -5.29
CA GLN A 382 -3.47 -0.12 -4.61
C GLN A 382 -2.63 0.93 -3.88
N GLY A 383 -2.08 0.57 -2.71
CA GLY A 383 -1.32 1.50 -1.88
C GLY A 383 -0.51 0.81 -0.79
N VAL A 384 -0.09 1.60 0.19
CA VAL A 384 0.84 1.21 1.25
C VAL A 384 0.28 1.56 2.62
N LEU A 385 0.52 0.67 3.59
CA LEU A 385 0.13 0.84 4.98
C LEU A 385 1.35 1.26 5.79
N PHE A 386 1.21 2.33 6.56
CA PHE A 386 2.17 2.73 7.58
C PHE A 386 1.57 2.45 8.94
N SER A 387 2.33 1.84 9.85
CA SER A 387 1.89 1.61 11.22
C SER A 387 3.01 1.79 12.23
N ARG A 388 2.74 2.31 13.43
CA ARG A 388 3.78 2.45 14.46
C ARG A 388 4.36 1.08 14.84
N TYR A 389 3.50 0.09 15.00
CA TYR A 389 3.86 -1.28 15.36
C TYR A 389 3.62 -2.21 14.18
N PHE A 390 4.35 -3.33 14.13
CA PHE A 390 4.02 -4.39 13.19
C PHE A 390 2.55 -4.83 13.38
N PRO A 391 1.76 -4.97 12.29
CA PRO A 391 0.36 -5.38 12.40
C PRO A 391 0.20 -6.66 13.22
N SER A 392 -0.73 -6.64 14.16
CA SER A 392 -0.94 -7.76 15.08
C SER A 392 -1.44 -9.02 14.34
N ALA A 393 -0.96 -10.19 14.75
CA ALA A 393 -1.31 -11.47 14.14
C ALA A 393 -2.82 -11.80 14.13
N CYS A 394 -3.63 -11.17 14.99
CA CYS A 394 -5.10 -11.29 14.95
C CYS A 394 -5.70 -10.78 13.63
N LEU A 395 -5.03 -9.87 12.92
CA LEU A 395 -5.45 -9.34 11.62
C LEU A 395 -5.03 -10.23 10.44
N LYS A 396 -4.34 -11.35 10.69
CA LYS A 396 -3.81 -12.26 9.65
C LYS A 396 -4.86 -12.65 8.62
N GLY A 397 -6.07 -13.02 9.06
CA GLY A 397 -7.15 -13.42 8.16
C GLY A 397 -7.56 -12.32 7.17
N MET A 398 -7.61 -11.06 7.63
CA MET A 398 -7.90 -9.92 6.76
C MET A 398 -6.71 -9.58 5.86
N LEU A 399 -5.50 -9.50 6.41
CA LEU A 399 -4.29 -9.17 5.65
C LEU A 399 -4.04 -10.09 4.45
N LEU A 400 -4.40 -11.37 4.60
CA LEU A 400 -4.21 -12.41 3.59
C LEU A 400 -5.45 -12.66 2.74
N SER A 401 -6.53 -11.91 2.95
CA SER A 401 -7.74 -12.06 2.13
C SER A 401 -7.46 -11.66 0.68
N TYR A 402 -8.26 -12.21 -0.23
CA TYR A 402 -8.15 -11.89 -1.66
C TYR A 402 -8.26 -10.39 -1.93
N HIS A 403 -9.19 -9.69 -1.27
CA HIS A 403 -9.43 -8.27 -1.51
C HIS A 403 -8.33 -7.39 -0.93
N VAL A 404 -7.92 -7.64 0.30
CA VAL A 404 -6.85 -6.86 0.94
C VAL A 404 -5.53 -7.08 0.22
N ASN A 405 -5.17 -8.34 -0.09
CA ASN A 405 -3.95 -8.66 -0.81
C ASN A 405 -3.86 -7.99 -2.19
N TYR A 406 -5.01 -7.82 -2.85
CA TYR A 406 -5.08 -7.13 -4.12
C TYR A 406 -4.73 -5.63 -4.00
N TYR A 407 -5.15 -4.95 -2.92
CA TYR A 407 -4.94 -3.50 -2.75
C TYR A 407 -3.72 -3.12 -1.90
N LEU A 408 -3.40 -3.88 -0.87
CA LEU A 408 -2.25 -3.62 0.00
C LEU A 408 -0.98 -4.20 -0.62
N LYS A 409 0.01 -3.35 -0.93
CA LYS A 409 1.28 -3.77 -1.56
C LYS A 409 2.49 -3.70 -0.66
N GLN A 410 2.50 -2.75 0.27
CA GLN A 410 3.61 -2.59 1.20
C GLN A 410 3.13 -2.25 2.60
N ILE A 411 3.86 -2.70 3.61
CA ILE A 411 3.66 -2.36 5.02
C ILE A 411 4.97 -1.79 5.55
N TYR A 412 4.93 -0.58 6.12
CA TYR A 412 6.04 0.04 6.83
C TYR A 412 5.70 0.10 8.32
N PHE A 413 6.62 -0.31 9.19
CA PHE A 413 6.45 -0.18 10.64
C PHE A 413 7.71 0.21 11.38
N GLN A 414 7.58 0.81 12.58
CA GLN A 414 8.74 1.26 13.38
C GLN A 414 9.13 0.27 14.48
N ILE A 415 8.14 -0.37 15.10
CA ILE A 415 8.35 -1.20 16.29
C ILE A 415 7.88 -2.64 16.00
N PRO A 416 8.77 -3.65 16.05
CA PRO A 416 8.49 -5.06 15.78
C PRO A 416 7.29 -5.67 16.51
N SER A 417 7.03 -5.24 17.74
CA SER A 417 5.93 -5.77 18.53
C SER A 417 5.39 -4.73 19.49
N TYR A 418 4.06 -4.65 19.58
CA TYR A 418 3.41 -3.83 20.61
C TYR A 418 3.71 -4.33 22.02
N SER A 419 3.59 -5.65 22.23
CA SER A 419 3.74 -6.27 23.55
C SER A 419 5.20 -6.43 24.00
N TYR A 420 6.11 -6.51 23.03
CA TYR A 420 7.50 -6.94 23.24
C TYR A 420 8.54 -5.98 22.65
N GLY A 421 8.15 -4.79 22.23
CA GLY A 421 9.05 -3.75 21.72
C GLY A 421 9.80 -4.21 20.47
N GLU A 422 11.13 -4.29 20.57
CA GLU A 422 12.01 -4.60 19.45
C GLU A 422 12.07 -6.10 19.09
N TYR A 423 11.35 -6.96 19.82
CA TYR A 423 11.42 -8.41 19.65
C TYR A 423 10.13 -8.99 19.10
N PHE A 424 10.21 -9.69 17.97
CA PHE A 424 9.07 -10.39 17.41
C PHE A 424 8.68 -11.62 18.24
N SER A 425 7.37 -11.78 18.45
CA SER A 425 6.82 -13.05 18.91
C SER A 425 6.86 -14.10 17.81
N GLU A 426 6.57 -15.36 18.14
CA GLU A 426 6.44 -16.42 17.13
C GLU A 426 5.32 -16.15 16.13
N HIS A 427 4.17 -15.65 16.61
CA HIS A 427 3.04 -15.29 15.75
C HIS A 427 3.40 -14.16 14.78
N ASP A 428 4.16 -13.15 15.22
CA ASP A 428 4.60 -12.06 14.35
C ASP A 428 5.52 -12.59 13.23
N ARG A 429 6.45 -13.49 13.56
CA ARG A 429 7.36 -14.10 12.58
C ARG A 429 6.63 -15.00 11.59
N SER A 430 5.62 -15.75 12.03
CA SER A 430 4.75 -16.49 11.12
C SER A 430 4.04 -15.54 10.16
N LEU A 431 3.45 -14.45 10.67
CA LEU A 431 2.77 -13.47 9.83
C LEU A 431 3.72 -12.83 8.81
N LEU A 432 4.97 -12.51 9.18
CA LEU A 432 5.97 -11.98 8.24
C LEU A 432 6.22 -12.92 7.05
N MET A 433 6.32 -14.22 7.31
CA MET A 433 6.50 -15.22 6.25
C MET A 433 5.26 -15.31 5.35
N ASP A 434 4.06 -15.28 5.95
CA ASP A 434 2.82 -15.31 5.18
C ASP A 434 2.65 -14.07 4.30
N LEU A 435 2.95 -12.88 4.82
CA LEU A 435 2.95 -11.63 4.05
C LEU A 435 3.94 -11.67 2.88
N TYR A 436 5.13 -12.23 3.11
CA TYR A 436 6.13 -12.43 2.06
C TYR A 436 5.59 -13.29 0.91
N PHE A 437 4.98 -14.45 1.23
CA PHE A 437 4.39 -15.32 0.22
C PHE A 437 3.14 -14.75 -0.45
N ALA A 438 2.40 -13.91 0.28
CA ALA A 438 1.28 -13.16 -0.27
C ALA A 438 1.73 -12.00 -1.19
N GLY A 439 3.03 -11.71 -1.30
CA GLY A 439 3.54 -10.62 -2.14
C GLY A 439 3.36 -9.23 -1.52
N ILE A 440 3.10 -9.14 -0.21
CA ILE A 440 3.02 -7.89 0.54
C ILE A 440 4.41 -7.59 1.12
N SER A 441 5.12 -6.63 0.54
CA SER A 441 6.48 -6.29 0.98
C SER A 441 6.44 -5.57 2.33
N THR A 442 7.17 -6.08 3.31
CA THR A 442 7.14 -5.55 4.67
C THR A 442 8.49 -4.93 5.04
N PHE A 443 8.45 -3.73 5.62
CA PHE A 443 9.60 -2.90 5.90
C PHE A 443 9.63 -2.45 7.36
N TRP A 444 10.78 -2.63 8.00
CA TRP A 444 11.08 -2.09 9.31
C TRP A 444 11.85 -0.78 9.16
N VAL A 445 11.25 0.31 9.59
CA VAL A 445 11.85 1.64 9.70
C VAL A 445 12.56 1.73 11.04
N ASP A 446 13.84 1.33 11.03
CA ASP A 446 14.64 1.11 12.23
C ASP A 446 15.25 2.44 12.72
N LYS A 447 14.72 2.95 13.84
CA LYS A 447 15.20 4.21 14.43
C LYS A 447 16.63 4.12 14.94
N VAL A 448 17.09 2.92 15.32
CA VAL A 448 18.43 2.72 15.90
C VAL A 448 19.50 2.84 14.81
N SER A 449 19.38 2.07 13.72
CA SER A 449 20.32 2.17 12.59
C SER A 449 20.04 3.36 11.66
N LYS A 450 18.87 4.01 11.79
CA LYS A 450 18.36 5.03 10.88
C LYS A 450 18.25 4.54 9.43
N ARG A 451 17.89 3.27 9.26
CA ARG A 451 17.72 2.62 7.95
C ARG A 451 16.31 2.06 7.79
N VAL A 452 15.90 1.87 6.54
CA VAL A 452 14.72 1.09 6.19
C VAL A 452 15.17 -0.30 5.76
N LEU A 453 14.67 -1.32 6.44
CA LEU A 453 15.02 -2.72 6.21
C LEU A 453 13.82 -3.48 5.66
N GLN A 454 14.00 -4.28 4.61
CA GLN A 454 12.95 -5.11 4.03
C GLN A 454 13.01 -6.53 4.61
N TYR A 455 11.87 -7.12 4.96
CA TYR A 455 11.82 -8.54 5.30
C TYR A 455 12.04 -9.40 4.05
N VAL A 456 13.01 -10.31 4.12
CA VAL A 456 13.40 -11.18 3.02
C VAL A 456 13.56 -12.61 3.53
N LYS A 457 12.90 -13.55 2.86
CA LYS A 457 13.09 -15.00 3.09
C LYS A 457 14.50 -15.41 2.67
N ARG A 458 15.15 -16.23 3.48
CA ARG A 458 16.46 -16.81 3.17
C ARG A 458 16.32 -18.00 2.22
N ARG A 459 17.29 -18.16 1.30
CA ARG A 459 17.29 -19.24 0.30
C ARG A 459 17.21 -20.61 0.98
N GLY A 460 16.24 -21.42 0.55
CA GLY A 460 16.09 -22.80 1.00
C GLY A 460 15.75 -22.97 2.49
N LYS A 461 15.35 -21.89 3.19
CA LYS A 461 14.97 -21.91 4.61
C LYS A 461 13.58 -21.35 4.80
N ASP A 462 12.88 -21.77 5.83
CA ASP A 462 11.57 -21.24 6.23
C ASP A 462 11.70 -20.16 7.30
N SER A 463 12.73 -19.33 7.12
CA SER A 463 13.05 -18.18 7.94
C SER A 463 13.59 -17.05 7.07
N GLY A 464 13.64 -15.85 7.64
CA GLY A 464 14.05 -14.63 6.94
C GLY A 464 14.56 -13.58 7.91
N MET A 465 15.07 -12.48 7.36
CA MET A 465 15.60 -11.36 8.14
C MET A 465 15.16 -10.04 7.52
N PHE A 466 15.22 -8.96 8.32
CA PHE A 466 15.13 -7.61 7.81
C PHE A 466 16.49 -7.17 7.28
N VAL A 467 16.56 -6.83 6.00
CA VAL A 467 17.78 -6.58 5.24
C VAL A 467 17.75 -5.16 4.67
N PRO A 468 18.86 -4.40 4.66
CA PRO A 468 18.91 -3.11 3.97
C PRO A 468 18.43 -3.24 2.52
N THR A 469 17.54 -2.35 2.09
CA THR A 469 16.86 -2.47 0.77
C THR A 469 17.84 -2.59 -0.39
N GLN A 470 19.01 -1.96 -0.31
CA GLN A 470 20.05 -2.00 -1.34
C GLN A 470 20.82 -3.34 -1.38
N ARG A 471 20.77 -4.16 -0.32
CA ARG A 471 21.50 -5.44 -0.20
C ARG A 471 20.58 -6.68 -0.24
N VAL A 472 19.33 -6.52 -0.65
CA VAL A 472 18.34 -7.63 -0.72
C VAL A 472 18.78 -8.76 -1.65
N GLN A 473 19.32 -8.44 -2.82
CA GLN A 473 19.76 -9.48 -3.77
C GLN A 473 20.99 -10.23 -3.28
N GLU A 474 21.88 -9.52 -2.59
CA GLU A 474 23.04 -10.11 -1.93
C GLU A 474 22.58 -11.14 -0.88
N PHE A 475 21.69 -10.76 0.03
CA PHE A 475 21.14 -11.66 1.05
C PHE A 475 20.46 -12.91 0.47
N ARG A 476 19.67 -12.75 -0.61
CA ARG A 476 18.93 -13.85 -1.24
C ARG A 476 19.83 -14.94 -1.82
N SER A 477 21.03 -14.57 -2.26
CA SER A 477 21.96 -15.48 -2.91
C SER A 477 23.16 -15.85 -2.03
N ALA A 478 23.28 -15.24 -0.84
CA ALA A 478 24.46 -15.38 -0.01
C ALA A 478 24.75 -16.81 0.47
N TYR A 479 26.04 -17.12 0.54
CA TYR A 479 26.58 -18.22 1.34
C TYR A 479 26.91 -17.69 2.74
N PHE A 480 26.26 -18.26 3.76
CA PHE A 480 26.31 -17.74 5.11
C PHE A 480 27.43 -18.40 5.93
N ILE A 481 28.32 -17.57 6.45
CA ILE A 481 29.36 -17.98 7.40
C ILE A 481 28.92 -17.56 8.81
N GLY A 482 28.80 -18.55 9.70
CA GLY A 482 28.44 -18.35 11.10
C GLY A 482 29.66 -18.16 11.97
N ILE A 483 29.65 -17.14 12.83
CA ILE A 483 30.70 -16.91 13.82
C ILE A 483 30.09 -17.07 15.21
N HIS A 484 30.66 -18.02 15.95
CA HIS A 484 30.16 -18.50 17.22
C HIS A 484 31.23 -18.32 18.29
N GLY A 485 30.87 -17.80 19.47
CA GLY A 485 31.85 -17.58 20.52
C GLY A 485 31.27 -16.93 21.77
N SER A 486 32.16 -16.58 22.70
CA SER A 486 31.78 -15.92 23.95
C SER A 486 31.16 -14.54 23.71
N CYS A 487 30.11 -14.22 24.45
CA CYS A 487 29.59 -12.86 24.54
C CYS A 487 30.43 -11.94 25.44
N ILE A 488 31.46 -12.48 26.12
CA ILE A 488 32.33 -11.76 27.06
C ILE A 488 33.75 -11.63 26.50
N VAL A 489 34.33 -12.73 26.01
CA VAL A 489 35.72 -12.76 25.52
C VAL A 489 35.77 -12.21 24.10
N SER A 490 36.59 -11.17 23.89
CA SER A 490 36.69 -10.40 22.64
C SER A 490 38.13 -10.25 22.13
N GLU A 491 39.14 -10.68 22.85
CA GLU A 491 40.53 -10.39 22.47
C GLU A 491 41.21 -11.56 21.75
N GLY A 492 42.12 -11.24 20.82
CA GLY A 492 43.12 -12.18 20.29
C GLY A 492 42.76 -12.97 19.04
N TYR A 493 41.70 -12.62 18.31
CA TYR A 493 41.32 -13.33 17.07
C TYR A 493 40.73 -12.44 15.96
N LYS A 494 40.67 -11.11 16.12
CA LYS A 494 40.09 -10.21 15.11
C LYS A 494 40.92 -10.21 13.82
N GLU A 495 42.23 -10.08 13.94
CA GLU A 495 43.17 -10.03 12.81
C GLU A 495 43.15 -11.35 12.03
N ASP A 496 43.18 -12.47 12.74
CA ASP A 496 43.12 -13.81 12.14
C ASP A 496 41.78 -14.06 11.45
N LEU A 497 40.68 -13.66 12.09
CA LEU A 497 39.34 -13.77 11.51
C LEU A 497 39.21 -12.89 10.25
N CYS A 498 39.77 -11.67 10.27
CA CYS A 498 39.80 -10.79 9.11
C CYS A 498 40.61 -11.38 7.95
N ALA A 499 41.82 -11.89 8.24
CA ALA A 499 42.65 -12.56 7.24
C ALA A 499 41.96 -13.80 6.66
N LEU A 500 41.32 -14.61 7.50
CA LEU A 500 40.58 -15.80 7.08
C LEU A 500 39.41 -15.42 6.18
N LEU A 501 38.49 -14.57 6.65
CA LEU A 501 37.28 -14.19 5.90
C LEU A 501 37.62 -13.51 4.58
N LYS A 502 38.66 -12.67 4.54
CA LYS A 502 39.17 -12.09 3.30
C LYS A 502 39.66 -13.18 2.34
N GLY A 503 40.47 -14.13 2.81
CA GLY A 503 40.94 -15.23 1.97
C GLY A 503 39.80 -16.14 1.47
N LEU A 504 38.79 -16.41 2.29
CA LEU A 504 37.59 -17.14 1.86
C LEU A 504 36.83 -16.35 0.79
N HIS A 505 36.66 -15.03 0.98
CA HIS A 505 36.01 -14.17 0.02
C HIS A 505 36.74 -14.18 -1.34
N ASP A 506 38.06 -14.01 -1.33
CA ASP A 506 38.90 -14.03 -2.54
C ASP A 506 38.76 -15.37 -3.28
N LEU A 507 38.81 -16.50 -2.58
CA LEU A 507 38.62 -17.83 -3.18
C LEU A 507 37.27 -17.99 -3.88
N THR A 508 36.20 -17.44 -3.29
CA THR A 508 34.85 -17.57 -3.86
C THR A 508 34.60 -16.71 -5.09
N GLN A 509 35.50 -15.79 -5.42
CA GLN A 509 35.46 -15.08 -6.71
C GLN A 509 35.91 -15.98 -7.87
N ASP A 510 36.83 -16.90 -7.61
CA ASP A 510 37.43 -17.76 -8.65
C ASP A 510 36.85 -19.18 -8.67
N LEU A 511 36.38 -19.67 -7.53
CA LEU A 511 35.93 -21.05 -7.36
C LEU A 511 34.46 -21.09 -6.92
N PRO A 512 33.60 -21.87 -7.62
CA PRO A 512 32.21 -22.01 -7.23
C PRO A 512 32.07 -22.80 -5.93
N ILE A 513 31.11 -22.41 -5.10
CA ILE A 513 30.81 -23.12 -3.86
C ILE A 513 29.91 -24.33 -4.17
N PRO A 514 30.23 -25.54 -3.70
CA PRO A 514 29.39 -26.73 -3.92
C PRO A 514 27.92 -26.49 -3.53
N GLY A 515 27.00 -26.71 -4.47
CA GLY A 515 25.55 -26.49 -4.26
C GLY A 515 25.07 -25.04 -4.45
N PHE A 516 25.96 -24.12 -4.80
CA PHE A 516 25.65 -22.72 -5.08
C PHE A 516 25.97 -22.36 -6.54
N PRO A 517 25.27 -21.37 -7.12
CA PRO A 517 25.68 -20.78 -8.38
C PRO A 517 27.13 -20.21 -8.35
N PRO A 518 27.69 -19.84 -9.51
CA PRO A 518 28.91 -19.04 -9.55
C PRO A 518 28.69 -17.61 -9.02
N ASN A 519 29.75 -16.98 -8.50
CA ASN A 519 29.78 -15.59 -8.03
C ASN A 519 28.79 -15.28 -6.90
N ASN A 520 28.60 -16.22 -5.98
CA ASN A 520 27.74 -16.03 -4.82
C ASN A 520 28.40 -15.11 -3.78
N PRO A 521 27.67 -14.11 -3.24
CA PRO A 521 28.20 -13.26 -2.19
C PRO A 521 28.34 -14.03 -0.88
N LEU A 522 29.25 -13.58 -0.02
CA LEU A 522 29.36 -14.07 1.35
C LEU A 522 28.59 -13.15 2.30
N ALA A 523 27.84 -13.75 3.21
CA ALA A 523 27.23 -13.04 4.33
C ALA A 523 27.73 -13.63 5.65
N ILE A 524 28.01 -12.76 6.61
CA ILE A 524 28.42 -13.17 7.95
C ILE A 524 27.21 -13.07 8.86
N ILE A 525 26.90 -14.13 9.61
CA ILE A 525 25.80 -14.13 10.58
C ILE A 525 26.31 -14.49 11.97
N THR A 526 25.87 -13.72 12.96
CA THR A 526 26.18 -13.97 14.37
C THR A 526 24.90 -13.95 15.21
N GLY A 527 25.02 -14.19 16.52
CA GLY A 527 23.90 -14.00 17.44
C GLY A 527 23.53 -12.53 17.72
N GLY A 528 24.22 -11.56 17.13
CA GLY A 528 23.90 -10.12 17.24
C GLY A 528 24.24 -9.47 18.59
N GLY A 529 24.87 -10.21 19.51
CA GLY A 529 25.30 -9.70 20.81
C GLY A 529 26.75 -9.17 20.83
N PRO A 530 27.30 -8.88 22.02
CA PRO A 530 28.68 -8.40 22.21
C PRO A 530 29.72 -9.52 22.10
N GLY A 531 30.99 -9.21 22.36
CA GLY A 531 32.09 -10.18 22.36
C GLY A 531 32.44 -10.66 20.95
N ALA A 532 32.61 -11.97 20.79
CA ALA A 532 32.95 -12.61 19.51
C ALA A 532 31.96 -12.28 18.39
N MET A 533 30.68 -12.15 18.74
CA MET A 533 29.62 -11.81 17.78
C MET A 533 29.83 -10.40 17.21
N ALA A 534 30.11 -9.41 18.06
CA ALA A 534 30.36 -8.04 17.62
C ALA A 534 31.60 -7.95 16.71
N ILE A 535 32.68 -8.66 17.04
CA ILE A 535 33.90 -8.70 16.23
C ILE A 535 33.63 -9.33 14.86
N GLY A 536 32.88 -10.43 14.82
CA GLY A 536 32.50 -11.05 13.55
C GLY A 536 31.72 -10.11 12.64
N ASN A 537 30.78 -9.35 13.21
CA ASN A 537 30.01 -8.35 12.46
C ASN A 537 30.86 -7.12 12.06
N GLU A 538 31.79 -6.70 12.91
CA GLU A 538 32.74 -5.63 12.63
C GLU A 538 33.62 -5.99 11.43
N VAL A 539 34.27 -7.16 11.48
CA VAL A 539 35.12 -7.66 10.39
C VAL A 539 34.32 -7.80 9.09
N ALA A 540 33.08 -8.30 9.16
CA ALA A 540 32.19 -8.37 8.00
C ALA A 540 31.98 -6.99 7.37
N THR A 541 31.77 -5.97 8.20
CA THR A 541 31.57 -4.59 7.75
C THR A 541 32.85 -3.99 7.17
N GLU A 542 34.01 -4.22 7.78
CA GLU A 542 35.33 -3.81 7.26
C GLU A 542 35.63 -4.41 5.88
N LEU A 543 35.19 -5.65 5.65
CA LEU A 543 35.33 -6.36 4.37
C LEU A 543 34.18 -6.12 3.38
N ASN A 544 33.24 -5.22 3.70
CA ASN A 544 32.03 -4.94 2.91
C ASN A 544 31.15 -6.18 2.64
N LEU A 545 31.23 -7.21 3.48
CA LEU A 545 30.32 -8.36 3.47
C LEU A 545 29.01 -8.01 4.18
N LEU A 546 27.93 -8.71 3.86
CA LEU A 546 26.66 -8.47 4.53
C LEU A 546 26.72 -8.98 5.97
N SER A 547 26.65 -8.05 6.93
CA SER A 547 26.71 -8.33 8.36
C SER A 547 25.31 -8.57 8.94
N CYS A 548 25.05 -9.79 9.41
CA CYS A 548 23.75 -10.27 9.87
C CYS A 548 23.75 -10.62 11.37
N GLY A 549 22.61 -10.45 12.06
CA GLY A 549 22.45 -10.78 13.48
C GLY A 549 21.07 -11.34 13.86
N ASN A 550 21.05 -12.44 14.62
CA ASN A 550 19.84 -13.04 15.21
C ASN A 550 19.76 -12.77 16.72
N THR A 551 19.24 -11.62 17.12
CA THR A 551 19.24 -11.17 18.52
C THR A 551 18.10 -11.79 19.33
N VAL A 552 18.36 -12.15 20.60
CA VAL A 552 17.36 -12.63 21.56
C VAL A 552 17.18 -11.63 22.70
N ASP A 553 15.94 -11.48 23.15
CA ASP A 553 15.58 -10.72 24.34
C ASP A 553 16.07 -11.42 25.62
N PHE A 554 17.09 -10.86 26.26
CA PHE A 554 17.58 -11.30 27.57
C PHE A 554 17.16 -10.36 28.72
N GLU A 555 16.27 -9.38 28.50
CA GLU A 555 15.92 -8.36 29.52
C GLU A 555 15.24 -8.95 30.76
N GLN A 556 14.59 -10.11 30.64
CA GLN A 556 14.01 -10.82 31.80
C GLN A 556 15.06 -11.53 32.68
N SER A 557 16.29 -11.69 32.19
CA SER A 557 17.41 -12.23 32.95
C SER A 557 18.03 -11.11 33.78
N LYS A 558 18.00 -11.23 35.11
CA LYS A 558 18.65 -10.28 36.03
C LYS A 558 20.13 -10.10 35.65
N GLY A 559 20.48 -8.95 35.05
CA GLY A 559 21.87 -8.48 34.96
C GLY A 559 22.53 -8.33 33.58
N ALA A 560 21.84 -8.44 32.44
CA ALA A 560 22.51 -8.29 31.14
C ALA A 560 21.69 -7.48 30.10
N HIS A 561 21.63 -6.15 30.25
CA HIS A 561 21.41 -5.30 29.08
C HIS A 561 22.66 -5.37 28.19
N GLN A 562 22.58 -6.16 27.13
CA GLN A 562 23.63 -6.23 26.12
C GLN A 562 23.50 -4.99 25.22
N ALA A 563 24.57 -4.21 25.09
CA ALA A 563 24.61 -3.11 24.14
C ALA A 563 24.35 -3.63 22.72
N ALA A 564 23.53 -2.91 21.96
CA ALA A 564 23.23 -3.26 20.58
C ALA A 564 24.53 -3.30 19.76
N ASN A 565 24.73 -4.36 18.98
CA ASN A 565 25.87 -4.52 18.10
C ASN A 565 25.77 -3.53 16.92
N PRO A 566 26.62 -2.48 16.86
CA PRO A 566 26.48 -1.40 15.89
C PRO A 566 26.81 -1.82 14.46
N TYR A 567 27.46 -2.98 14.29
CA TYR A 567 27.91 -3.49 13.00
C TYR A 567 26.88 -4.40 12.35
N THR A 568 25.73 -4.67 13.00
CA THR A 568 24.67 -5.49 12.41
C THR A 568 23.87 -4.68 11.40
N GLN A 569 23.84 -5.13 10.14
CA GLN A 569 23.11 -4.47 9.06
C GLN A 569 21.78 -5.16 8.75
N ALA A 570 21.78 -6.48 8.62
CA ALA A 570 20.57 -7.30 8.51
C ALA A 570 20.26 -7.96 9.85
N LYS A 571 19.00 -7.93 10.30
CA LYS A 571 18.64 -8.42 11.64
C LYS A 571 17.31 -9.14 11.70
N MET A 572 17.21 -10.06 12.65
CA MET A 572 15.95 -10.65 13.08
C MET A 572 15.98 -10.80 14.60
N THR A 573 14.87 -10.48 15.26
CA THR A 573 14.79 -10.44 16.73
C THR A 573 13.82 -11.49 17.24
N TYR A 574 14.14 -12.05 18.41
CA TYR A 574 13.43 -13.18 18.98
C TYR A 574 13.18 -12.97 20.47
N ARG A 575 12.01 -13.40 20.94
CA ARG A 575 11.75 -13.58 22.37
C ARG A 575 12.57 -14.74 22.93
N LEU A 576 12.89 -14.70 24.22
CA LEU A 576 13.56 -15.80 24.92
C LEU A 576 12.80 -17.14 24.79
N SER A 577 11.46 -17.10 24.80
CA SER A 577 10.63 -18.29 24.59
C SER A 577 10.84 -18.96 23.23
N SER A 578 11.41 -18.24 22.25
CA SER A 578 11.74 -18.74 20.92
C SER A 578 13.24 -19.07 20.75
N LEU A 579 13.99 -19.26 21.84
CA LEU A 579 15.44 -19.51 21.80
C LEU A 579 15.82 -20.70 20.90
N ILE A 580 15.09 -21.82 20.97
CA ILE A 580 15.36 -23.01 20.16
C ILE A 580 15.09 -22.73 18.68
N GLN A 581 13.99 -22.04 18.37
CA GLN A 581 13.65 -21.67 17.00
C GLN A 581 14.67 -20.67 16.42
N ARG A 582 15.19 -19.74 17.24
CA ARG A 582 16.29 -18.86 16.83
C ARG A 582 17.49 -19.66 16.34
N GLN A 583 17.85 -20.76 17.01
CA GLN A 583 18.98 -21.59 16.56
C GLN A 583 18.70 -22.33 15.27
N GLU A 584 17.46 -22.78 15.06
CA GLU A 584 17.05 -23.35 13.79
C GLU A 584 17.15 -22.32 12.65
N HIS A 585 16.78 -21.06 12.91
CA HIS A 585 16.89 -19.95 11.96
C HIS A 585 18.32 -19.43 11.78
N PHE A 586 19.21 -19.64 12.76
CA PHE A 586 20.61 -19.23 12.73
C PHE A 586 21.50 -20.15 11.88
N HIS A 587 21.00 -21.31 11.47
CA HIS A 587 21.71 -22.30 10.65
C HIS A 587 22.61 -21.68 9.58
N VAL A 588 23.86 -22.12 9.45
CA VAL A 588 24.85 -21.52 8.54
C VAL A 588 25.38 -22.53 7.53
N ASP A 589 25.96 -22.05 6.44
CA ASP A 589 26.57 -22.89 5.41
C ASP A 589 28.00 -23.30 5.80
N LEU A 590 28.75 -22.41 6.45
CA LEU A 590 30.07 -22.68 7.06
C LEU A 590 30.08 -22.17 8.51
N ALA A 591 30.57 -22.97 9.46
CA ALA A 591 30.57 -22.63 10.88
C ALA A 591 31.99 -22.42 11.43
N LEU A 592 32.22 -21.28 12.07
CA LEU A 592 33.46 -20.87 12.72
C LEU A 592 33.19 -20.70 14.22
N PHE A 593 33.94 -21.42 15.05
CA PHE A 593 33.85 -21.39 16.49
C PHE A 593 35.14 -20.81 17.07
N VAL A 594 35.03 -19.73 17.83
CA VAL A 594 36.09 -19.22 18.70
C VAL A 594 35.81 -19.62 20.15
N THR A 595 36.74 -19.33 21.05
CA THR A 595 36.59 -19.56 22.49
C THR A 595 35.23 -19.08 23.02
N GLY A 596 34.50 -19.96 23.67
CA GLY A 596 33.10 -19.74 24.03
C GLY A 596 32.61 -20.54 25.23
N GLY A 597 31.38 -20.27 25.65
CA GLY A 597 30.71 -20.96 26.77
C GLY A 597 29.62 -21.93 26.29
N MET A 598 28.65 -22.22 27.16
CA MET A 598 27.56 -23.18 26.88
C MET A 598 26.76 -22.87 25.60
N GLY A 599 26.57 -21.59 25.27
CA GLY A 599 25.88 -21.20 24.02
C GLY A 599 26.65 -21.66 22.78
N THR A 600 27.96 -21.47 22.78
CA THR A 600 28.87 -21.93 21.72
C THR A 600 28.90 -23.45 21.64
N ASP A 601 28.88 -24.15 22.78
CA ASP A 601 28.85 -25.62 22.84
C ASP A 601 27.55 -26.21 22.30
N PHE A 602 26.44 -25.54 22.59
CA PHE A 602 25.15 -25.91 22.04
C PHE A 602 25.14 -25.76 20.51
N GLU A 603 25.67 -24.67 19.99
CA GLU A 603 25.75 -24.42 18.54
C GLU A 603 26.71 -25.40 17.84
N LEU A 604 27.86 -25.73 18.45
CA LEU A 604 28.76 -26.77 17.94
C LEU A 604 28.07 -28.14 17.90
N SER A 605 27.36 -28.49 18.98
CA SER A 605 26.60 -29.74 19.03
C SER A 605 25.51 -29.81 17.96
N LEU A 606 24.78 -28.71 17.73
CA LEU A 606 23.76 -28.62 16.68
C LEU A 606 24.36 -28.79 15.28
N GLU A 607 25.56 -28.23 15.04
CA GLU A 607 26.26 -28.35 13.76
C GLU A 607 26.71 -29.79 13.50
N LEU A 608 27.34 -30.43 14.49
CA LEU A 608 27.75 -31.84 14.42
C LEU A 608 26.56 -32.78 14.21
N ILE A 609 25.43 -32.54 14.89
CA ILE A 609 24.19 -33.31 14.71
C ILE A 609 23.61 -33.06 13.31
N SER A 610 23.68 -31.84 12.79
CA SER A 610 23.17 -31.52 11.45
C SER A 610 23.93 -32.27 10.36
N ILE A 611 25.26 -32.38 10.48
CA ILE A 611 26.09 -33.19 9.58
C ILE A 611 25.80 -34.69 9.77
N LYS A 612 25.79 -35.17 11.03
CA LYS A 612 25.51 -36.58 11.37
C LYS A 612 24.20 -37.08 10.75
N THR A 613 23.15 -36.27 10.84
CA THR A 613 21.80 -36.66 10.41
C THR A 613 21.57 -36.48 8.91
N GLY A 614 22.53 -35.93 8.18
CA GLY A 614 22.39 -35.59 6.77
C GLY A 614 21.51 -34.37 6.51
N LYS A 615 21.05 -33.65 7.55
CA LYS A 615 20.35 -32.36 7.40
C LYS A 615 21.25 -31.34 6.68
N LYS A 616 22.55 -31.41 6.93
CA LYS A 616 23.58 -30.63 6.27
C LYS A 616 24.59 -31.57 5.58
N PRO A 617 25.03 -31.30 4.33
CA PRO A 617 26.10 -32.07 3.73
C PRO A 617 27.41 -31.93 4.53
N PRO A 618 28.37 -32.88 4.42
CA PRO A 618 29.70 -32.71 4.97
C PRO A 618 30.33 -31.40 4.49
N VAL A 619 30.71 -30.55 5.45
CA VAL A 619 31.38 -29.26 5.25
C VAL A 619 32.43 -29.11 6.36
N PRO A 620 33.56 -28.42 6.12
CA PRO A 620 34.48 -28.12 7.21
C PRO A 620 33.81 -27.26 8.30
N ILE A 621 34.12 -27.57 9.55
CA ILE A 621 33.84 -26.78 10.74
C ILE A 621 35.18 -26.27 11.25
N PHE A 622 35.30 -24.95 11.44
CA PHE A 622 36.53 -24.36 11.92
C PHE A 622 36.45 -24.07 13.42
N LEU A 623 37.37 -24.66 14.18
CA LEU A 623 37.67 -24.29 15.55
C LEU A 623 38.89 -23.37 15.52
N ILE A 624 38.74 -22.15 16.03
CA ILE A 624 39.76 -21.10 15.99
C ILE A 624 40.25 -20.86 17.41
N GLY A 625 41.57 -20.82 17.58
CA GLY A 625 42.25 -20.64 18.86
C GLY A 625 43.16 -21.82 19.22
N PRO A 626 43.74 -21.83 20.43
CA PRO A 626 44.72 -22.83 20.82
C PRO A 626 44.14 -24.24 20.79
N ALA A 627 44.87 -25.19 20.17
CA ALA A 627 44.44 -26.59 20.12
C ALA A 627 44.29 -27.21 21.52
N SER A 628 45.06 -26.75 22.51
CA SER A 628 44.91 -27.16 23.92
C SER A 628 43.51 -26.89 24.47
N TYR A 629 42.93 -25.71 24.19
CA TYR A 629 41.57 -25.37 24.62
C TYR A 629 40.54 -26.33 24.02
N TRP A 630 40.65 -26.61 22.71
CA TRP A 630 39.73 -27.51 22.03
C TRP A 630 39.94 -28.98 22.41
N LYS A 631 41.17 -29.41 22.72
CA LYS A 631 41.44 -30.74 23.29
C LYS A 631 40.74 -30.90 24.64
N GLU A 632 40.82 -29.93 25.53
CA GLU A 632 40.13 -30.00 26.83
C GLU A 632 38.61 -30.02 26.66
N LYS A 633 38.07 -29.32 25.65
CA LYS A 633 36.63 -29.13 25.49
C LYS A 633 35.93 -30.22 24.67
N VAL A 634 36.53 -30.66 23.57
CA VAL A 634 35.90 -31.55 22.57
C VAL A 634 36.33 -33.00 22.77
N THR A 635 37.61 -33.24 23.01
CA THR A 635 38.18 -34.59 23.01
C THR A 635 37.59 -35.51 24.08
N PRO A 636 37.43 -35.11 25.36
CA PRO A 636 36.82 -35.97 26.37
C PRO A 636 35.38 -36.37 26.03
N ALA A 637 34.58 -35.45 25.48
CA ALA A 637 33.21 -35.73 25.09
C ALA A 637 33.17 -36.72 23.92
N TYR A 638 33.99 -36.50 22.89
CA TYR A 638 34.10 -37.41 21.75
C TYR A 638 34.57 -38.81 22.16
N GLN A 639 35.66 -38.91 22.94
CA GLN A 639 36.21 -40.19 23.38
C GLN A 639 35.28 -40.93 24.34
N SER A 640 34.58 -40.22 25.22
CA SER A 640 33.55 -40.80 26.08
C SER A 640 32.44 -41.44 25.24
N ASN A 641 31.97 -40.73 24.20
CA ASN A 641 30.96 -41.28 23.28
C ASN A 641 31.47 -42.51 22.52
N CYS A 642 32.70 -42.48 22.03
CA CYS A 642 33.32 -43.62 21.34
C CYS A 642 33.45 -44.84 22.27
N LYS A 643 33.95 -44.62 23.50
CA LYS A 643 34.12 -45.68 24.51
C LYS A 643 32.79 -46.29 24.93
N ALA A 644 31.75 -45.48 25.08
CA ALA A 644 30.40 -45.94 25.40
C ALA A 644 29.63 -46.50 24.18
N GLY A 645 30.11 -46.25 22.97
CA GLY A 645 29.46 -46.62 21.72
C GLY A 645 28.23 -45.78 21.36
N THR A 646 28.02 -44.62 21.99
CA THR A 646 26.83 -43.76 21.80
C THR A 646 26.86 -42.99 20.47
N ASN A 647 28.02 -42.88 19.82
CA ASN A 647 28.19 -42.30 18.50
C ASN A 647 28.49 -43.33 17.39
N ARG A 648 28.27 -44.63 17.65
CA ARG A 648 28.53 -45.70 16.67
C ARG A 648 27.83 -45.42 15.33
N GLY A 649 28.59 -45.49 14.23
CA GLY A 649 28.13 -45.17 12.88
C GLY A 649 28.19 -43.68 12.52
N SER A 650 28.66 -42.83 13.43
CA SER A 650 28.80 -41.38 13.25
C SER A 650 30.13 -40.83 13.77
N GLU A 651 31.10 -41.70 14.05
CA GLU A 651 32.45 -41.35 14.48
C GLU A 651 33.15 -40.45 13.44
N TRP A 652 32.84 -40.68 12.15
CA TRP A 652 33.37 -39.97 10.99
C TRP A 652 33.12 -38.47 11.04
N VAL A 653 32.09 -37.98 11.75
CA VAL A 653 31.80 -36.54 11.83
C VAL A 653 33.00 -35.73 12.35
N SER A 654 33.89 -36.36 13.15
CA SER A 654 35.16 -35.79 13.58
C SER A 654 36.08 -35.36 12.42
N ASN A 655 36.00 -35.99 11.25
CA ASN A 655 36.79 -35.60 10.08
C ASN A 655 36.33 -34.30 9.42
N CYS A 656 35.13 -33.80 9.77
CA CYS A 656 34.66 -32.48 9.35
C CYS A 656 35.19 -31.35 10.24
N VAL A 657 35.82 -31.63 11.39
CA VAL A 657 36.17 -30.62 12.41
C VAL A 657 37.65 -30.31 12.36
N PHE A 658 38.01 -29.06 12.08
CA PHE A 658 39.39 -28.60 11.92
C PHE A 658 39.70 -27.51 12.95
N CYS A 659 40.65 -27.76 13.84
CA CYS A 659 41.26 -26.77 14.70
C CYS A 659 42.40 -26.09 13.94
N ILE A 660 42.13 -24.88 13.44
CA ILE A 660 43.07 -24.12 12.62
C ILE A 660 43.93 -23.20 13.50
N SER A 661 45.25 -23.35 13.40
CA SER A 661 46.23 -22.53 14.12
C SER A 661 46.58 -21.23 13.40
N THR A 662 46.32 -21.14 12.09
CA THR A 662 46.55 -19.95 11.26
C THR A 662 45.42 -19.74 10.25
N PRO A 663 45.15 -18.49 9.81
CA PRO A 663 44.18 -18.20 8.75
C PRO A 663 44.47 -18.95 7.45
N GLN A 664 45.75 -19.09 7.08
CA GLN A 664 46.19 -19.76 5.85
C GLN A 664 45.80 -21.24 5.82
N ALA A 665 45.86 -21.93 6.96
CA ALA A 665 45.40 -23.32 7.06
C ALA A 665 43.89 -23.43 6.76
N GLY A 666 43.08 -22.54 7.33
CA GLY A 666 41.63 -22.47 7.05
C GLY A 666 41.31 -22.18 5.58
N ILE A 667 42.05 -21.24 4.96
CA ILE A 667 41.91 -20.89 3.54
C ILE A 667 42.22 -22.11 2.65
N GLU A 668 43.30 -22.84 2.92
CA GLU A 668 43.67 -24.03 2.14
C GLU A 668 42.64 -25.17 2.30
N ILE A 669 42.13 -25.39 3.51
CA ILE A 669 41.07 -26.38 3.76
C ILE A 669 39.81 -26.03 2.98
N PHE A 670 39.39 -24.76 3.02
CA PHE A 670 38.23 -24.31 2.28
C PHE A 670 38.46 -24.41 0.76
N LYS A 671 39.64 -24.06 0.26
CA LYS A 671 40.00 -24.26 -1.16
C LYS A 671 39.88 -25.71 -1.60
N ARG A 672 40.35 -26.66 -0.77
CA ARG A 672 40.21 -28.09 -1.04
C ARG A 672 38.74 -28.53 -1.03
N TYR A 673 37.93 -27.96 -0.13
CA TYR A 673 36.48 -28.18 -0.10
C TYR A 673 35.80 -27.67 -1.38
N LEU A 674 36.09 -26.45 -1.83
CA LEU A 674 35.56 -25.89 -3.08
C LEU A 674 35.92 -26.76 -4.30
N ASN A 675 37.10 -27.37 -4.29
CA ASN A 675 37.55 -28.30 -5.35
C ASN A 675 37.06 -29.75 -5.18
N ASN A 676 36.25 -30.06 -4.17
CA ASN A 676 35.81 -31.42 -3.82
C ASN A 676 36.97 -32.42 -3.60
N THR A 677 38.09 -31.95 -3.03
CA THR A 677 39.30 -32.75 -2.73
C THR A 677 39.61 -32.87 -1.23
N LEU A 678 38.74 -32.31 -0.39
CA LEU A 678 38.88 -32.39 1.06
C LEU A 678 38.29 -33.74 1.56
N PRO A 679 39.06 -34.58 2.28
CA PRO A 679 38.62 -35.91 2.70
C PRO A 679 37.71 -35.84 3.94
N ILE A 680 36.47 -35.39 3.73
CA ILE A 680 35.42 -35.31 4.76
C ILE A 680 34.20 -36.11 4.34
N GLY A 681 33.53 -36.73 5.31
CA GLY A 681 32.37 -37.60 5.05
C GLY A 681 32.49 -39.00 5.65
N PRO A 682 31.41 -39.81 5.59
CA PRO A 682 31.34 -41.14 6.18
C PRO A 682 32.33 -42.16 5.60
N GLU A 683 32.86 -41.90 4.40
CA GLU A 683 33.82 -42.74 3.69
C GLU A 683 35.27 -42.54 4.17
N TYR A 684 35.54 -41.48 4.92
CA TYR A 684 36.88 -41.16 5.43
C TYR A 684 37.02 -41.53 6.91
N PRO A 685 38.23 -41.90 7.37
CA PRO A 685 38.44 -42.32 8.75
C PRO A 685 38.17 -41.18 9.75
N PRO A 686 37.70 -41.52 10.97
CA PRO A 686 37.54 -40.55 12.05
C PRO A 686 38.88 -40.17 12.68
N TYR A 687 38.88 -39.09 13.47
CA TYR A 687 40.06 -38.61 14.21
C TYR A 687 39.92 -38.87 15.72
N PRO A 688 40.97 -39.36 16.39
CA PRO A 688 40.90 -39.83 17.79
C PRO A 688 40.61 -38.72 18.80
N ASP A 689 40.97 -37.49 18.47
CA ASP A 689 40.73 -36.31 19.32
C ASP A 689 39.36 -35.66 19.07
N GLY A 690 38.57 -36.19 18.14
CA GLY A 690 37.28 -35.64 17.71
C GLY A 690 37.38 -34.49 16.71
N PHE A 691 38.59 -34.06 16.38
CA PHE A 691 38.91 -33.04 15.38
C PHE A 691 40.34 -33.22 14.85
N ILE A 692 40.72 -32.41 13.86
CA ILE A 692 42.03 -32.39 13.20
C ILE A 692 42.74 -31.08 13.57
N GLU A 693 43.94 -31.15 14.11
CA GLU A 693 44.80 -29.98 14.37
C GLU A 693 45.67 -29.68 13.13
N VAL A 694 45.64 -28.44 12.64
CA VAL A 694 46.22 -28.03 11.34
C VAL A 694 46.84 -26.64 11.35
#